data_AF-A0A160T2Z4-F1
#
_entry.id   AF-A0A160T2Z4-F1
#
_cell.length_a   1.000
_cell.length_b   1.000
_cell.length_c   1.000
_cell.angle_alpha   90.00
_cell.angle_beta   90.00
_cell.angle_gamma   90.00
#
_symmetry.space_group_name_H-M   'P 1'
#
loop_
_entity.id
_entity.type
_entity.pdbx_description
1 polymer ?
#
loop_
_entity_poly.entity_id
_entity_poly.type
_entity_poly.pdbx_seq_one_letter_code
_entity_poly.pdbx_strand_id
1 'polypeptide(L)'
;MRKRDVGCLVFGVLLLAVASCRSDPNPQQTNTLEPEWAGATTPPANTPARPTDIPAATIAPTPLATPDDWPTLGSERMGPALAIPPTWIDLTGQIDAAGMDNRLGINLLLAADSERTGRSLLAGKSFSEGAYVSGLIISPPATVVDPTAALAELLATAAPTAVRLTDIAPFTSANGVAGLVVDVGDGPIGLNVVEPNDLRTRVALFMPPATGATAPAWIALLLSASAEQWAANFDLFDRMLRSARVFDVGPGATAQEGHVVVRGELRGDSVEVGAALEPGVRDLWTFTTTGNRHASLFLRPDDAPLDLTLTLLDPNRQMIAQVENGYAGMTEVLTDLLLTQPGVYIIEVSDFAHHAGRYTLSLSLSDQPQYAGGGPIAFGQALQNQLPANSLHNWAFSGAAGQLLSIVVEPGAPTFDAILELYAPDGRQLIALDEGFSGDPEVLSGFALPAAGEYVILVRSFSPQGGPYTLSLAESDQRVANFYDAGDLAYGEVRRETLQRQEAHAWFVQARAGDHILARVTPLSAALDLDVWLLDGNVARLAAVDEFAAGEPETIEVTLAADGQYILLVRDFNGEPGEYEIALGAAPAATPENAGTLSYGDSIIGAIRPATAVAWTFNAQAGDVIDLDVQATDSGSDLVVQLQGPDGVTALEVDEHSAGDDERIRGFAIPAAGQWRIVLREYFGDAAGYRLSLMRGR
;
A
#
# COMPACT_ATOMS: atom_id res chain seq x y z
N MET A 1 1.73 -23.13 66.60
CA MET A 1 1.06 -24.44 66.46
C MET A 1 0.74 -24.67 64.99
N ARG A 2 0.92 -25.93 64.54
CA ARG A 2 0.74 -26.57 63.22
C ARG A 2 -0.09 -25.88 62.10
N LYS A 3 0.51 -25.93 60.88
CA LYS A 3 -0.02 -26.27 59.50
C LYS A 3 -1.18 -25.44 58.93
N ARG A 4 -1.25 -25.06 57.65
CA ARG A 4 -0.81 -25.72 56.39
C ARG A 4 -0.69 -24.69 55.22
N ASP A 5 0.30 -24.94 54.37
CA ASP A 5 0.45 -24.68 52.93
C ASP A 5 0.38 -23.24 52.37
N VAL A 6 1.58 -22.67 52.18
CA VAL A 6 1.91 -21.60 51.21
C VAL A 6 3.07 -22.11 50.34
N GLY A 7 3.04 -21.81 49.05
CA GLY A 7 4.19 -21.99 48.17
C GLY A 7 3.97 -21.36 46.80
N CYS A 8 4.43 -20.11 46.65
CA CYS A 8 4.66 -19.45 45.37
C CYS A 8 5.49 -20.33 44.42
N LEU A 9 5.17 -20.31 43.13
CA LEU A 9 6.06 -20.85 42.10
C LEU A 9 6.35 -19.78 41.06
N VAL A 10 7.62 -19.38 41.04
CA VAL A 10 8.30 -18.64 39.97
C VAL A 10 8.36 -19.52 38.74
N PHE A 11 8.00 -19.00 37.57
CA PHE A 11 8.41 -19.58 36.28
C PHE A 11 9.15 -18.53 35.46
N GLY A 12 10.47 -18.73 35.33
CA GLY A 12 11.22 -18.19 34.21
C GLY A 12 10.93 -19.07 32.99
N VAL A 13 10.66 -18.44 31.84
CA VAL A 13 10.53 -19.15 30.57
C VAL A 13 11.90 -19.14 29.88
N LEU A 14 12.42 -20.35 29.72
CA LEU A 14 13.61 -20.71 28.94
C LEU A 14 13.12 -21.19 27.56
N LEU A 15 13.74 -20.68 26.50
CA LEU A 15 13.55 -21.10 25.10
C LEU A 15 13.83 -22.61 24.93
N LEU A 16 12.89 -23.33 24.33
CA LEU A 16 13.09 -24.68 23.77
C LEU A 16 12.23 -24.85 22.51
N ALA A 17 12.92 -25.11 21.39
CA ALA A 17 12.33 -25.57 20.13
C ALA A 17 11.83 -27.02 20.27
N VAL A 18 10.64 -27.32 19.74
CA VAL A 18 10.15 -28.68 19.59
C VAL A 18 9.56 -28.88 18.20
N ALA A 19 10.19 -29.80 17.47
CA ALA A 19 9.71 -30.37 16.22
C ALA A 19 8.41 -31.16 16.44
N SER A 20 7.44 -30.98 15.56
CA SER A 20 6.21 -31.78 15.51
C SER A 20 6.35 -32.92 14.51
N CYS A 21 6.44 -34.15 15.03
CA CYS A 21 6.14 -35.38 14.29
C CYS A 21 4.64 -35.71 14.43
N ARG A 22 3.96 -36.10 13.34
CA ARG A 22 2.73 -36.90 13.40
C ARG A 22 2.73 -38.02 12.34
N SER A 23 2.90 -39.22 12.87
CA SER A 23 2.31 -40.55 12.57
C SER A 23 1.72 -40.91 11.20
N ASP A 24 2.23 -42.02 10.66
CA ASP A 24 1.71 -42.86 9.57
C ASP A 24 0.27 -43.38 9.76
N PRO A 25 -0.45 -43.64 8.66
CA PRO A 25 -1.51 -44.65 8.58
C PRO A 25 -1.15 -45.85 7.66
N ASN A 26 -1.72 -47.00 8.05
CA ASN A 26 -1.57 -48.36 7.50
C ASN A 26 -1.99 -48.50 6.00
N PRO A 27 -1.49 -49.51 5.25
CA PRO A 27 -1.58 -49.61 3.80
C PRO A 27 -2.76 -50.45 3.33
N GLN A 28 -3.63 -49.87 2.51
CA GLN A 28 -4.35 -50.53 1.40
C GLN A 28 -5.34 -49.53 0.78
N GLN A 29 -4.92 -48.82 -0.25
CA GLN A 29 -5.79 -48.44 -1.38
C GLN A 29 -4.92 -47.88 -2.52
N THR A 30 -4.96 -48.61 -3.64
CA THR A 30 -4.35 -48.26 -4.92
C THR A 30 -5.15 -47.16 -5.61
N ASN A 31 -4.49 -46.19 -6.24
CA ASN A 31 -4.67 -45.87 -7.67
C ASN A 31 -3.69 -44.77 -8.16
N THR A 32 -2.79 -45.20 -9.04
CA THR A 32 -2.22 -44.53 -10.23
C THR A 32 -1.86 -43.04 -10.17
N LEU A 33 -0.56 -42.76 -10.08
CA LEU A 33 0.09 -41.51 -10.54
C LEU A 33 1.07 -41.82 -11.69
N GLU A 34 1.11 -40.91 -12.66
CA GLU A 34 1.98 -40.88 -13.85
C GLU A 34 3.49 -40.83 -13.50
N PRO A 35 4.39 -41.24 -14.41
CA PRO A 35 5.78 -41.48 -14.06
C PRO A 35 6.63 -40.20 -13.99
N GLU A 36 7.27 -39.98 -12.84
CA GLU A 36 8.42 -39.09 -12.69
C GLU A 36 9.62 -39.58 -13.50
N TRP A 37 10.27 -38.65 -14.20
CA TRP A 37 11.47 -38.90 -14.99
C TRP A 37 12.70 -38.92 -14.07
N ALA A 38 13.39 -40.06 -14.02
CA ALA A 38 14.62 -40.27 -13.26
C ALA A 38 15.79 -39.45 -13.80
N GLY A 39 16.47 -38.73 -12.90
CA GLY A 39 17.71 -37.99 -13.19
C GLY A 39 18.84 -38.91 -13.64
N ALA A 40 19.53 -38.51 -14.71
CA ALA A 40 20.73 -39.19 -15.19
C ALA A 40 21.95 -38.78 -14.36
N THR A 41 22.74 -39.78 -13.99
CA THR A 41 23.97 -39.69 -13.20
C THR A 41 25.13 -39.05 -13.99
N THR A 42 25.82 -38.10 -13.37
CA THR A 42 27.07 -37.49 -13.88
C THR A 42 28.28 -38.42 -13.69
N PRO A 43 29.17 -38.59 -14.70
CA PRO A 43 30.51 -39.16 -14.50
C PRO A 43 31.52 -38.07 -14.07
N PRO A 44 32.67 -38.44 -13.45
CA PRO A 44 33.53 -37.49 -12.74
C PRO A 44 34.41 -36.64 -13.67
N ALA A 45 34.79 -35.47 -13.12
CA ALA A 45 35.47 -34.35 -13.75
C ALA A 45 36.78 -34.70 -14.49
N ASN A 46 36.93 -34.13 -15.69
CA ASN A 46 38.21 -33.95 -16.36
C ASN A 46 38.57 -32.45 -16.43
N THR A 47 39.84 -32.18 -16.13
CA THR A 47 40.54 -30.89 -16.09
C THR A 47 40.31 -30.03 -17.35
N PRO A 48 40.17 -28.69 -17.25
CA PRO A 48 39.87 -27.86 -18.41
C PRO A 48 41.06 -27.80 -19.39
N ALA A 49 40.78 -28.07 -20.66
CA ALA A 49 41.71 -27.87 -21.77
C ALA A 49 41.75 -26.39 -22.20
N ARG A 50 42.95 -25.92 -22.55
CA ARG A 50 43.28 -24.59 -23.09
C ARG A 50 42.53 -24.31 -24.41
N PRO A 51 42.09 -23.06 -24.69
CA PRO A 51 41.28 -22.76 -25.86
C PRO A 51 42.15 -22.70 -27.12
N THR A 52 42.00 -23.71 -27.99
CA THR A 52 42.35 -23.60 -29.41
C THR A 52 41.33 -24.39 -30.23
N ASP A 53 40.75 -23.68 -31.19
CA ASP A 53 39.93 -24.13 -32.34
C ASP A 53 38.47 -24.52 -32.09
N ILE A 54 37.58 -23.52 -32.22
CA ILE A 54 36.15 -23.71 -32.54
C ILE A 54 36.02 -23.72 -34.08
N PRO A 55 35.39 -24.73 -34.71
CA PRO A 55 35.17 -24.73 -36.14
C PRO A 55 34.03 -23.78 -36.54
N ALA A 56 34.29 -22.94 -37.54
CA ALA A 56 33.32 -22.01 -38.11
C ALA A 56 32.18 -22.76 -38.82
N ALA A 57 30.96 -22.71 -38.27
CA ALA A 57 29.75 -23.07 -39.00
C ALA A 57 29.39 -21.91 -39.93
N THR A 58 29.56 -22.11 -41.23
CA THR A 58 29.25 -21.12 -42.27
C THR A 58 27.75 -21.21 -42.61
N ILE A 59 26.92 -20.40 -41.95
CA ILE A 59 25.60 -20.05 -42.47
C ILE A 59 25.79 -18.74 -43.24
N ALA A 60 25.51 -18.75 -44.54
CA ALA A 60 25.56 -17.52 -45.33
C ALA A 60 24.53 -16.53 -44.76
N PRO A 61 24.92 -15.31 -44.34
CA PRO A 61 23.98 -14.35 -43.82
C PRO A 61 23.10 -13.85 -44.96
N THR A 62 21.78 -13.96 -44.80
CA THR A 62 20.83 -13.08 -45.47
C THR A 62 21.37 -11.65 -45.33
N PRO A 63 21.41 -10.80 -46.38
CA PRO A 63 21.91 -9.45 -46.23
C PRO A 63 21.07 -8.73 -45.17
N LEU A 64 21.69 -8.57 -44.01
CA LEU A 64 21.10 -7.86 -42.87
C LEU A 64 20.89 -6.42 -43.32
N ALA A 65 19.64 -5.93 -43.21
CA ALA A 65 19.26 -4.56 -43.55
C ALA A 65 20.20 -3.55 -42.88
N THR A 66 20.43 -2.42 -43.54
CA THR A 66 21.21 -1.31 -42.99
C THR A 66 20.44 -0.64 -41.86
N PRO A 67 21.10 -0.17 -40.78
CA PRO A 67 20.45 0.54 -39.68
C PRO A 67 19.63 1.77 -40.12
N ASP A 68 19.88 2.30 -41.32
CA ASP A 68 19.14 3.42 -41.89
C ASP A 68 17.63 3.16 -42.07
N ASP A 69 17.21 1.89 -42.19
CA ASP A 69 15.80 1.49 -42.35
C ASP A 69 15.14 1.05 -41.03
N TRP A 70 15.87 1.13 -39.91
CA TRP A 70 15.40 0.66 -38.60
C TRP A 70 14.69 1.78 -37.83
N PRO A 71 13.69 1.43 -36.99
CA PRO A 71 13.12 2.40 -36.06
C PRO A 71 14.21 2.95 -35.12
N THR A 72 14.15 4.26 -34.85
CA THR A 72 15.04 4.90 -33.89
C THR A 72 14.40 4.86 -32.51
N LEU A 73 15.09 4.23 -31.57
CA LEU A 73 14.87 4.37 -30.14
C LEU A 73 15.59 5.63 -29.68
N GLY A 74 14.89 6.53 -29.01
CA GLY A 74 15.54 7.71 -28.45
C GLY A 74 15.36 9.02 -29.20
N SER A 75 15.90 10.12 -28.67
CA SER A 75 15.80 11.46 -29.24
C SER A 75 16.93 12.39 -28.75
N GLU A 76 17.06 13.55 -29.39
CA GLU A 76 18.01 14.58 -28.95
C GLU A 76 17.71 15.10 -27.54
N ARG A 77 16.44 15.15 -27.12
CA ARG A 77 16.07 15.65 -25.79
C ARG A 77 16.50 14.74 -24.66
N MET A 78 16.65 13.45 -24.92
CA MET A 78 17.00 12.48 -23.90
C MET A 78 18.51 12.27 -23.76
N GLY A 79 19.28 12.69 -24.75
CA GLY A 79 20.72 12.42 -24.79
C GLY A 79 21.07 11.29 -25.77
N PRO A 80 20.66 10.03 -25.56
CA PRO A 80 20.92 8.97 -26.53
C PRO A 80 19.78 8.78 -27.55
N ALA A 81 20.16 8.47 -28.80
CA ALA A 81 19.29 7.90 -29.82
C ALA A 81 20.02 6.79 -30.60
N LEU A 82 19.33 5.72 -30.96
CA LEU A 82 19.92 4.49 -31.49
C LEU A 82 18.92 3.80 -32.42
N ALA A 83 19.37 3.29 -33.56
CA ALA A 83 18.53 2.44 -34.40
C ALA A 83 18.43 1.03 -33.79
N ILE A 84 17.21 0.52 -33.60
CA ILE A 84 16.95 -0.83 -33.07
C ILE A 84 16.29 -1.72 -34.13
N PRO A 85 16.49 -3.04 -34.12
CA PRO A 85 15.88 -3.92 -35.11
C PRO A 85 14.34 -3.77 -35.13
N PRO A 86 13.68 -3.84 -36.30
CA PRO A 86 12.22 -3.72 -36.37
C PRO A 86 11.45 -4.81 -35.61
N THR A 87 12.11 -5.91 -35.26
CA THR A 87 11.55 -7.01 -34.47
C THR A 87 11.71 -6.81 -32.96
N TRP A 88 12.49 -5.82 -32.53
CA TRP A 88 12.66 -5.47 -31.12
C TRP A 88 11.51 -4.59 -30.64
N ILE A 89 11.23 -4.66 -29.36
CA ILE A 89 10.15 -3.97 -28.68
C ILE A 89 10.75 -2.78 -27.94
N ASP A 90 10.22 -1.58 -28.19
CA ASP A 90 10.49 -0.39 -27.39
C ASP A 90 9.71 -0.49 -26.07
N LEU A 91 10.44 -0.61 -24.98
CA LEU A 91 9.93 -0.74 -23.62
C LEU A 91 10.13 0.53 -22.81
N THR A 92 10.51 1.63 -23.45
CA THR A 92 10.98 2.80 -22.74
C THR A 92 9.89 3.50 -21.93
N GLY A 93 8.67 3.54 -22.45
CA GLY A 93 7.51 4.04 -21.71
C GLY A 93 7.12 3.18 -20.49
N GLN A 94 7.76 2.02 -20.30
CA GLN A 94 7.51 1.13 -19.18
C GLN A 94 8.62 1.18 -18.12
N ILE A 95 9.65 2.02 -18.28
CA ILE A 95 10.73 2.11 -17.30
C ILE A 95 10.18 2.56 -15.95
N ASP A 96 10.46 1.76 -14.92
CA ASP A 96 10.28 2.14 -13.53
C ASP A 96 11.63 2.45 -12.90
N ALA A 97 11.85 3.71 -12.51
CA ALA A 97 13.11 4.18 -11.96
C ALA A 97 13.47 3.47 -10.65
N ALA A 98 12.47 3.04 -9.88
CA ALA A 98 12.63 2.24 -8.66
C ALA A 98 12.94 0.75 -8.95
N GLY A 99 12.48 0.20 -10.08
CA GLY A 99 12.56 -1.23 -10.37
C GLY A 99 13.83 -1.71 -11.06
N MET A 100 14.66 -0.83 -11.62
CA MET A 100 15.74 -1.23 -12.54
C MET A 100 17.12 -1.57 -11.90
N ASP A 101 17.30 -1.46 -10.58
CA ASP A 101 18.53 -1.83 -9.81
C ASP A 101 19.88 -1.49 -10.51
N ASN A 102 19.91 -0.40 -11.28
CA ASN A 102 21.06 -0.03 -12.09
C ASN A 102 21.88 1.04 -11.39
N ARG A 103 23.04 0.63 -10.87
CA ARG A 103 23.96 1.48 -10.12
C ARG A 103 24.81 2.41 -10.99
N LEU A 104 24.87 2.17 -12.31
CA LEU A 104 25.67 3.01 -13.22
C LEU A 104 25.05 4.39 -13.45
N GLY A 105 23.72 4.48 -13.48
CA GLY A 105 23.03 5.71 -13.88
C GLY A 105 21.52 5.58 -13.82
N ILE A 106 20.83 6.53 -14.45
CA ILE A 106 19.38 6.53 -14.63
C ILE A 106 19.09 5.99 -16.03
N ASN A 107 18.33 4.91 -16.14
CA ASN A 107 17.89 4.39 -17.42
C ASN A 107 16.88 5.37 -18.04
N LEU A 108 17.15 5.77 -19.27
CA LEU A 108 16.27 6.56 -20.10
C LEU A 108 15.62 5.72 -21.18
N LEU A 109 16.39 4.84 -21.83
CA LEU A 109 15.96 4.00 -22.94
C LEU A 109 15.90 2.55 -22.53
N LEU A 110 14.94 1.79 -23.06
CA LEU A 110 14.96 0.34 -23.01
C LEU A 110 14.31 -0.27 -24.25
N ALA A 111 15.01 -1.20 -24.90
CA ALA A 111 14.40 -2.09 -25.88
C ALA A 111 14.92 -3.52 -25.76
N ALA A 112 14.10 -4.50 -26.13
CA ALA A 112 14.44 -5.93 -26.03
C ALA A 112 13.92 -6.74 -27.22
N ASP A 113 14.50 -7.92 -27.45
CA ASP A 113 14.15 -8.82 -28.55
C ASP A 113 12.95 -9.75 -28.25
N SER A 114 12.41 -9.71 -27.04
CA SER A 114 11.35 -10.61 -26.58
C SER A 114 10.52 -10.03 -25.45
N GLU A 115 9.20 -10.26 -25.49
CA GLU A 115 8.28 -10.01 -24.37
C GLU A 115 8.52 -10.93 -23.17
N ARG A 116 9.25 -12.05 -23.32
CA ARG A 116 9.59 -12.96 -22.19
C ARG A 116 10.79 -12.50 -21.35
N THR A 117 11.42 -11.40 -21.76
CA THR A 117 12.11 -10.53 -20.79
C THR A 117 11.10 -9.86 -19.83
N GLY A 118 9.82 -9.85 -20.20
CA GLY A 118 8.64 -9.75 -19.34
C GLY A 118 8.35 -8.36 -18.81
N ARG A 119 7.08 -8.09 -18.50
CA ARG A 119 6.66 -7.16 -17.42
C ARG A 119 7.48 -7.31 -16.12
N SER A 120 8.21 -8.42 -16.01
CA SER A 120 9.08 -8.83 -14.94
C SER A 120 10.49 -8.23 -14.91
N LEU A 121 10.98 -7.67 -16.02
CA LEU A 121 12.23 -6.88 -16.03
C LEU A 121 12.15 -5.66 -15.07
N LEU A 122 10.90 -5.30 -14.73
CA LEU A 122 10.47 -4.22 -13.85
C LEU A 122 9.81 -4.73 -12.56
N ALA A 123 9.72 -6.06 -12.36
CA ALA A 123 9.10 -6.69 -11.19
C ALA A 123 10.06 -7.66 -10.47
N GLY A 124 11.36 -7.34 -10.49
CA GLY A 124 12.36 -7.99 -9.63
C GLY A 124 12.75 -9.43 -9.98
N LYS A 125 12.43 -9.95 -11.18
CA LYS A 125 12.96 -11.26 -11.61
C LYS A 125 14.23 -11.09 -12.42
N SER A 126 15.14 -12.04 -12.22
CA SER A 126 16.43 -12.07 -12.89
C SER A 126 16.32 -12.37 -14.39
N PHE A 127 17.16 -11.70 -15.18
CA PHE A 127 17.36 -11.91 -16.60
C PHE A 127 18.05 -13.27 -16.85
N SER A 128 17.43 -14.14 -17.66
CA SER A 128 17.94 -15.49 -17.95
C SER A 128 18.08 -15.81 -19.45
N GLU A 129 17.39 -15.08 -20.33
CA GLU A 129 17.38 -15.35 -21.78
C GLU A 129 17.08 -14.05 -22.54
N GLY A 130 17.57 -13.94 -23.79
CA GLY A 130 17.27 -12.84 -24.70
C GLY A 130 18.40 -11.83 -24.85
N ALA A 131 18.05 -10.70 -25.44
CA ALA A 131 18.90 -9.54 -25.62
C ALA A 131 18.14 -8.24 -25.35
N TYR A 132 18.83 -7.24 -24.80
CA TYR A 132 18.30 -5.91 -24.57
C TYR A 132 19.34 -4.82 -24.82
N VAL A 133 18.84 -3.60 -25.00
CA VAL A 133 19.63 -2.38 -24.98
C VAL A 133 19.02 -1.40 -23.99
N SER A 134 19.87 -0.82 -23.14
CA SER A 134 19.50 0.29 -22.26
C SER A 134 20.40 1.50 -22.52
N GLY A 135 19.81 2.69 -22.46
CA GLY A 135 20.53 3.96 -22.53
C GLY A 135 20.41 4.70 -21.21
N LEU A 136 21.51 5.24 -20.69
CA LEU A 136 21.56 5.85 -19.37
C LEU A 136 22.15 7.25 -19.40
N ILE A 137 21.68 8.07 -18.47
CA ILE A 137 22.41 9.24 -17.97
C ILE A 137 23.26 8.84 -16.77
N ILE A 138 24.52 9.25 -16.79
CA ILE A 138 25.53 9.00 -15.76
C ILE A 138 26.08 10.33 -15.26
N SER A 139 26.13 10.49 -13.94
CA SER A 139 26.85 11.61 -13.32
C SER A 139 28.37 11.37 -13.44
N PRO A 140 29.12 12.30 -14.06
CA PRO A 140 30.57 12.15 -14.19
C PRO A 140 31.25 12.14 -12.80
N PRO A 141 32.30 11.32 -12.59
CA PRO A 141 33.05 11.34 -11.34
C PRO A 141 33.69 12.71 -11.09
N ALA A 142 33.80 13.12 -9.82
CA ALA A 142 34.26 14.46 -9.44
C ALA A 142 35.69 14.80 -9.89
N THR A 143 36.55 13.79 -10.09
CA THR A 143 37.95 13.93 -10.52
C THR A 143 38.18 13.24 -11.85
N VAL A 144 37.70 13.81 -12.95
CA VAL A 144 37.99 13.29 -14.29
C VAL A 144 39.40 13.71 -14.72
N VAL A 145 40.37 12.81 -14.57
CA VAL A 145 41.74 13.01 -15.11
C VAL A 145 42.00 12.14 -16.35
N ASP A 146 41.37 10.97 -16.43
CA ASP A 146 41.44 10.05 -17.58
C ASP A 146 40.09 9.33 -17.77
N PRO A 147 39.41 9.48 -18.93
CA PRO A 147 38.17 8.78 -19.26
C PRO A 147 38.24 7.26 -19.13
N THR A 148 39.41 6.66 -19.41
CA THR A 148 39.61 5.21 -19.33
C THR A 148 39.57 4.74 -17.87
N ALA A 149 40.27 5.48 -17.00
CA ALA A 149 40.25 5.25 -15.56
C ALA A 149 38.85 5.48 -14.97
N ALA A 150 38.15 6.52 -15.43
CA ALA A 150 36.80 6.83 -14.98
C ALA A 150 35.78 5.73 -15.36
N LEU A 151 35.85 5.20 -16.59
CA LEU A 151 35.01 4.06 -16.98
C LEU A 151 35.33 2.81 -16.13
N ALA A 152 36.60 2.54 -15.87
CA ALA A 152 36.99 1.42 -15.02
C ALA A 152 36.48 1.58 -13.57
N GLU A 153 36.51 2.80 -13.03
CA GLU A 153 35.98 3.12 -11.71
C GLU A 153 34.46 2.97 -11.65
N LEU A 154 33.74 3.57 -12.61
CA LEU A 154 32.27 3.45 -12.71
C LEU A 154 31.83 1.98 -12.76
N LEU A 155 32.50 1.15 -13.57
CA LEU A 155 32.22 -0.27 -13.65
C LEU A 155 32.54 -1.01 -12.35
N ALA A 156 33.68 -0.72 -11.72
CA ALA A 156 34.04 -1.34 -10.45
C ALA A 156 33.08 -0.96 -9.31
N THR A 157 32.55 0.25 -9.30
CA THR A 157 31.59 0.72 -8.30
C THR A 157 30.20 0.16 -8.55
N ALA A 158 29.72 0.21 -9.80
CA ALA A 158 28.37 -0.21 -10.12
C ALA A 158 28.22 -1.74 -10.21
N ALA A 159 29.26 -2.43 -10.66
CA ALA A 159 29.29 -3.88 -10.83
C ALA A 159 30.64 -4.46 -10.39
N PRO A 160 30.89 -4.55 -9.07
CA PRO A 160 32.18 -4.98 -8.53
C PRO A 160 32.57 -6.42 -8.90
N THR A 161 31.59 -7.24 -9.29
CA THR A 161 31.80 -8.62 -9.74
C THR A 161 32.06 -8.74 -11.24
N ALA A 162 31.98 -7.64 -12.00
CA ALA A 162 32.17 -7.67 -13.44
C ALA A 162 33.61 -7.88 -13.87
N VAL A 163 33.78 -8.79 -14.83
CA VAL A 163 35.05 -9.17 -15.44
C VAL A 163 35.12 -8.56 -16.83
N ARG A 164 36.19 -7.81 -17.10
CA ARG A 164 36.45 -7.29 -18.45
C ARG A 164 36.84 -8.42 -19.39
N LEU A 165 36.14 -8.52 -20.52
CA LEU A 165 36.38 -9.50 -21.59
C LEU A 165 37.26 -8.92 -22.70
N THR A 166 37.23 -7.60 -22.88
CA THR A 166 38.09 -6.87 -23.82
C THR A 166 38.84 -5.74 -23.12
N ASP A 167 39.88 -5.23 -23.78
CA ASP A 167 40.47 -3.95 -23.41
C ASP A 167 39.47 -2.81 -23.68
N ILE A 168 39.60 -1.70 -22.93
CA ILE A 168 38.83 -0.48 -23.18
C ILE A 168 39.38 0.16 -24.47
N ALA A 169 38.52 0.34 -25.46
CA ALA A 169 38.88 0.88 -26.76
C ALA A 169 38.13 2.19 -27.08
N PRO A 170 38.73 3.13 -27.82
CA PRO A 170 38.04 4.32 -28.27
C PRO A 170 36.93 3.98 -29.27
N PHE A 171 35.83 4.71 -29.18
CA PHE A 171 34.70 4.62 -30.09
C PHE A 171 34.20 6.02 -30.47
N THR A 172 33.50 6.15 -31.59
CA THR A 172 32.92 7.42 -32.03
C THR A 172 31.49 7.17 -32.50
N SER A 173 30.54 7.93 -31.94
CA SER A 173 29.13 7.85 -32.31
C SER A 173 28.89 8.30 -33.77
N ALA A 174 27.71 8.00 -34.33
CA ALA A 174 27.31 8.40 -35.67
C ALA A 174 27.33 9.93 -35.88
N ASN A 175 27.10 10.70 -34.82
CA ASN A 175 27.17 12.16 -34.85
C ASN A 175 28.52 12.74 -34.35
N GLY A 176 29.57 11.92 -34.23
CA GLY A 176 30.94 12.38 -34.00
C GLY A 176 31.33 12.61 -32.54
N VAL A 177 30.55 12.10 -31.57
CA VAL A 177 30.88 12.18 -30.14
C VAL A 177 31.86 11.08 -29.77
N ALA A 178 32.95 11.46 -29.10
CA ALA A 178 33.95 10.52 -28.62
C ALA A 178 33.42 9.70 -27.45
N GLY A 179 33.78 8.42 -27.43
CA GLY A 179 33.42 7.50 -26.37
C GLY A 179 34.45 6.38 -26.19
N LEU A 180 34.14 5.49 -25.27
CA LEU A 180 34.90 4.30 -24.94
C LEU A 180 33.96 3.10 -24.97
N VAL A 181 34.46 1.95 -25.40
CA VAL A 181 33.70 0.69 -25.40
C VAL A 181 34.50 -0.40 -24.71
N VAL A 182 33.80 -1.24 -23.95
CA VAL A 182 34.35 -2.43 -23.32
C VAL A 182 33.27 -3.50 -23.22
N ASP A 183 33.65 -4.74 -23.52
CA ASP A 183 32.79 -5.89 -23.28
C ASP A 183 33.14 -6.48 -21.90
N VAL A 184 32.11 -6.75 -21.12
CA VAL A 184 32.20 -7.26 -19.75
C VAL A 184 31.29 -8.46 -19.58
N GLY A 185 31.69 -9.33 -18.67
CA GLY A 185 30.94 -10.50 -18.26
C GLY A 185 30.77 -10.53 -16.75
N ASP A 186 29.63 -11.07 -16.31
CA ASP A 186 29.33 -11.39 -14.91
C ASP A 186 29.00 -10.13 -14.07
N GLY A 187 28.01 -10.18 -13.17
CA GLY A 187 27.55 -9.03 -12.35
C GLY A 187 26.49 -8.13 -13.00
N PRO A 188 25.53 -7.57 -12.22
CA PRO A 188 24.43 -6.79 -12.78
C PRO A 188 24.93 -5.43 -13.27
N ILE A 189 25.40 -5.39 -14.51
CA ILE A 189 25.52 -4.13 -15.25
C ILE A 189 24.21 -3.95 -15.98
N GLY A 190 23.37 -3.06 -15.45
CA GLY A 190 21.99 -2.95 -15.87
C GLY A 190 21.08 -3.76 -14.95
N LEU A 191 20.65 -4.92 -15.42
CA LEU A 191 19.61 -5.74 -14.78
C LEU A 191 20.19 -6.86 -13.91
N ASN A 192 19.40 -7.28 -12.91
CA ASN A 192 19.68 -8.45 -12.08
C ASN A 192 19.67 -9.75 -12.88
N VAL A 193 20.57 -10.69 -12.55
CA VAL A 193 20.78 -11.98 -13.25
C VAL A 193 20.61 -13.16 -12.29
N VAL A 194 20.25 -14.35 -12.79
CA VAL A 194 19.89 -15.51 -11.94
C VAL A 194 21.16 -16.14 -11.40
N GLU A 195 22.11 -16.43 -12.28
CA GLU A 195 23.40 -17.02 -11.94
C GLU A 195 24.55 -16.09 -12.37
N PRO A 196 25.67 -16.07 -11.62
CA PRO A 196 26.90 -15.48 -12.11
C PRO A 196 27.25 -16.09 -13.47
N ASN A 197 27.62 -15.22 -14.42
CA ASN A 197 28.11 -15.56 -15.77
C ASN A 197 27.08 -15.76 -16.87
N ASP A 198 25.81 -15.51 -16.59
CA ASP A 198 24.74 -15.63 -17.59
C ASP A 198 24.57 -14.39 -18.47
N LEU A 199 25.16 -13.23 -18.11
CA LEU A 199 25.04 -11.99 -18.86
C LEU A 199 26.38 -11.52 -19.42
N ARG A 200 26.33 -11.12 -20.69
CA ARG A 200 27.42 -10.43 -21.40
C ARG A 200 26.90 -9.07 -21.83
N THR A 201 27.68 -8.03 -21.54
CA THR A 201 27.28 -6.65 -21.80
C THR A 201 28.40 -5.91 -22.54
N ARG A 202 28.05 -5.22 -23.62
CA ARG A 202 28.86 -4.17 -24.22
C ARG A 202 28.49 -2.86 -23.56
N VAL A 203 29.43 -2.27 -22.85
CA VAL A 203 29.28 -0.96 -22.21
C VAL A 203 29.95 0.06 -23.13
N ALA A 204 29.17 0.95 -23.71
CA ALA A 204 29.68 2.10 -24.45
C ALA A 204 29.41 3.38 -23.66
N LEU A 205 30.45 4.10 -23.29
CA LEU A 205 30.39 5.35 -22.54
C LEU A 205 30.77 6.52 -23.45
N PHE A 206 29.91 7.54 -23.49
CA PHE A 206 30.09 8.73 -24.30
C PHE A 206 30.16 9.97 -23.43
N MET A 207 31.02 10.90 -23.84
CA MET A 207 31.25 12.17 -23.16
C MET A 207 30.88 13.30 -24.13
N PRO A 208 29.59 13.65 -24.26
CA PRO A 208 29.18 14.73 -25.13
C PRO A 208 29.95 16.02 -24.75
N PRO A 209 30.37 16.83 -25.72
CA PRO A 209 31.01 18.10 -25.42
C PRO A 209 30.01 19.05 -24.75
N ALA A 210 30.46 19.81 -23.75
CA ALA A 210 29.63 20.80 -23.07
C ALA A 210 29.13 21.85 -24.07
N THR A 211 27.81 22.05 -24.14
CA THR A 211 27.21 23.14 -24.94
C THR A 211 27.10 24.46 -24.16
N GLY A 212 27.50 24.48 -22.88
CA GLY A 212 27.43 25.63 -21.99
C GLY A 212 28.51 25.66 -20.89
N ALA A 213 28.26 26.44 -19.83
CA ALA A 213 29.22 26.67 -18.74
C ALA A 213 29.31 25.52 -17.72
N THR A 214 28.46 24.50 -17.85
CA THR A 214 28.33 23.35 -16.95
C THR A 214 28.91 22.09 -17.57
N ALA A 215 29.51 21.23 -16.76
CA ALA A 215 29.95 19.91 -17.22
C ALA A 215 28.73 19.07 -17.65
N PRO A 216 28.74 18.47 -18.85
CA PRO A 216 27.64 17.70 -19.39
C PRO A 216 27.52 16.35 -18.68
N ALA A 217 26.31 15.79 -18.63
CA ALA A 217 26.16 14.42 -18.18
C ALA A 217 26.86 13.45 -19.14
N TRP A 218 27.31 12.31 -18.61
CA TRP A 218 27.83 11.24 -19.44
C TRP A 218 26.68 10.34 -19.88
N ILE A 219 26.80 9.74 -21.07
CA ILE A 219 25.77 8.86 -21.62
C ILE A 219 26.36 7.46 -21.75
N ALA A 220 25.68 6.45 -21.23
CA ALA A 220 26.05 5.05 -21.45
C ALA A 220 25.01 4.31 -22.27
N LEU A 221 25.46 3.42 -23.15
CA LEU A 221 24.64 2.39 -23.77
C LEU A 221 25.11 1.02 -23.27
N LEU A 222 24.17 0.24 -22.75
CA LEU A 222 24.38 -1.14 -22.33
C LEU A 222 23.69 -2.02 -23.35
N LEU A 223 24.46 -2.77 -24.15
CA LEU A 223 23.93 -3.76 -25.08
C LEU A 223 24.24 -5.13 -24.53
N SER A 224 23.21 -5.86 -24.14
CA SER A 224 23.35 -7.03 -23.28
C SER A 224 22.61 -8.22 -23.87
N ALA A 225 23.20 -9.41 -23.75
CA ALA A 225 22.55 -10.66 -24.10
C ALA A 225 22.97 -11.77 -23.13
N SER A 226 22.16 -12.83 -23.07
CA SER A 226 22.59 -14.03 -22.36
C SER A 226 23.89 -14.56 -22.94
N ALA A 227 24.71 -15.22 -22.10
CA ALA A 227 26.01 -15.74 -22.52
C ALA A 227 25.90 -16.70 -23.73
N GLU A 228 24.82 -17.46 -23.83
CA GLU A 228 24.52 -18.35 -24.95
C GLU A 228 24.22 -17.56 -26.25
N GLN A 229 23.51 -16.44 -26.13
CA GLN A 229 23.07 -15.65 -27.28
C GLN A 229 24.05 -14.54 -27.67
N TRP A 230 25.10 -14.30 -26.87
CA TRP A 230 26.08 -13.24 -27.09
C TRP A 230 26.72 -13.29 -28.48
N ALA A 231 27.17 -14.47 -28.91
CA ALA A 231 27.82 -14.64 -30.21
C ALA A 231 26.88 -14.32 -31.39
N ALA A 232 25.59 -14.63 -31.26
CA ALA A 232 24.59 -14.33 -32.29
C ALA A 232 24.24 -12.84 -32.36
N ASN A 233 24.31 -12.14 -31.22
CA ASN A 233 24.00 -10.71 -31.11
C ASN A 233 25.21 -9.78 -31.24
N PHE A 234 26.43 -10.31 -31.30
CA PHE A 234 27.66 -9.49 -31.31
C PHE A 234 27.71 -8.48 -32.48
N ASP A 235 27.47 -8.96 -33.70
CA ASP A 235 27.45 -8.10 -34.91
C ASP A 235 26.23 -7.18 -34.93
N LEU A 236 25.11 -7.62 -34.34
CA LEU A 236 23.91 -6.80 -34.18
C LEU A 236 24.20 -5.60 -33.28
N PHE A 237 24.82 -5.83 -32.12
CA PHE A 237 25.19 -4.79 -31.17
C PHE A 237 26.22 -3.83 -31.74
N ASP A 238 27.19 -4.29 -32.54
CA ASP A 238 28.12 -3.39 -33.24
C ASP A 238 27.38 -2.47 -34.23
N ARG A 239 26.41 -3.00 -34.98
CA ARG A 239 25.60 -2.20 -35.91
C ARG A 239 24.72 -1.18 -35.20
N MET A 240 24.03 -1.62 -34.14
CA MET A 240 23.25 -0.73 -33.28
C MET A 240 24.16 0.38 -32.78
N LEU A 241 25.26 0.05 -32.10
CA LEU A 241 26.17 1.04 -31.52
C LEU A 241 26.75 2.03 -32.56
N ARG A 242 27.02 1.60 -33.80
CA ARG A 242 27.44 2.49 -34.89
C ARG A 242 26.36 3.47 -35.34
N SER A 243 25.08 3.15 -35.15
CA SER A 243 23.96 4.06 -35.40
C SER A 243 23.72 5.05 -34.26
N ALA A 244 24.36 4.86 -33.10
CA ALA A 244 24.15 5.67 -31.91
C ALA A 244 24.46 7.14 -32.19
N ARG A 245 23.54 8.02 -31.82
CA ARG A 245 23.71 9.47 -31.79
C ARG A 245 23.61 9.92 -30.33
N VAL A 246 24.55 10.75 -29.91
CA VAL A 246 24.66 11.19 -28.52
C VAL A 246 24.62 12.70 -28.47
N PHE A 247 23.74 13.22 -27.63
CA PHE A 247 23.44 14.63 -27.46
C PHE A 247 23.75 15.04 -26.02
N ASP A 248 24.07 16.32 -25.83
CA ASP A 248 24.38 16.86 -24.52
C ASP A 248 23.10 16.96 -23.68
N VAL A 249 23.16 16.46 -22.45
CA VAL A 249 22.16 16.72 -21.41
C VAL A 249 22.89 17.48 -20.31
N GLY A 250 22.74 18.80 -20.32
CA GLY A 250 23.34 19.66 -19.31
C GLY A 250 22.68 19.47 -17.93
N PRO A 251 23.38 19.77 -16.82
CA PRO A 251 22.75 19.93 -15.51
C PRO A 251 21.62 20.97 -15.60
N GLY A 252 20.38 20.59 -15.26
CA GLY A 252 19.20 21.44 -15.42
C GLY A 252 18.50 21.33 -16.77
N ALA A 253 19.06 20.59 -17.75
CA ALA A 253 18.36 20.23 -18.98
C ALA A 253 17.45 19.03 -18.72
N THR A 254 16.17 19.17 -19.04
CA THR A 254 15.17 18.12 -18.92
C THR A 254 15.41 17.04 -19.97
N ALA A 255 15.86 15.86 -19.54
CA ALA A 255 15.81 14.66 -20.38
C ALA A 255 14.48 13.95 -20.16
N GLN A 256 13.67 13.86 -21.21
CA GLN A 256 12.28 13.38 -21.13
C GLN A 256 12.06 12.16 -22.01
N GLU A 257 11.60 11.05 -21.44
CA GLU A 257 11.05 9.93 -22.20
C GLU A 257 9.96 9.20 -21.43
N GLY A 258 8.91 8.77 -22.15
CA GLY A 258 7.79 8.06 -21.55
C GLY A 258 7.14 8.88 -20.44
N HIS A 259 7.16 8.34 -19.22
CA HIS A 259 6.58 8.92 -18.00
C HIS A 259 7.64 9.51 -17.06
N VAL A 260 8.86 9.80 -17.54
CA VAL A 260 9.97 10.26 -16.70
C VAL A 260 10.69 11.47 -17.30
N VAL A 261 11.08 12.40 -16.44
CA VAL A 261 11.86 13.58 -16.73
C VAL A 261 13.03 13.70 -15.75
N VAL A 262 14.27 13.62 -16.23
CA VAL A 262 15.46 13.89 -15.39
C VAL A 262 15.74 15.39 -15.39
N ARG A 263 15.66 16.02 -14.21
CA ARG A 263 15.84 17.47 -14.02
C ARG A 263 17.28 17.87 -13.75
N GLY A 264 18.04 17.03 -13.04
CA GLY A 264 19.48 17.24 -12.82
C GLY A 264 19.93 16.99 -11.39
N GLU A 265 21.13 17.48 -11.06
CA GLU A 265 21.80 17.26 -9.78
C GLU A 265 21.65 18.46 -8.83
N LEU A 266 21.19 18.19 -7.61
CA LEU A 266 21.20 19.08 -6.46
C LEU A 266 22.60 19.10 -5.84
N ARG A 267 23.25 20.28 -5.86
CA ARG A 267 24.65 20.43 -5.41
C ARG A 267 24.77 21.25 -4.15
N GLY A 268 25.53 20.73 -3.19
CA GLY A 268 25.79 21.35 -1.89
C GLY A 268 24.95 20.73 -0.78
N ASP A 269 25.25 21.14 0.46
CA ASP A 269 24.56 20.64 1.65
C ASP A 269 23.20 21.31 1.89
N SER A 270 22.91 22.41 1.19
CA SER A 270 21.62 23.11 1.25
C SER A 270 21.31 23.73 -0.10
N VAL A 271 20.20 23.32 -0.71
CA VAL A 271 19.81 23.73 -2.07
C VAL A 271 18.30 23.70 -2.22
N GLU A 272 17.77 24.68 -2.94
CA GLU A 272 16.36 24.81 -3.31
C GLU A 272 16.26 24.97 -4.83
N VAL A 273 15.33 24.24 -5.44
CA VAL A 273 15.06 24.27 -6.89
C VAL A 273 13.56 24.31 -7.13
N GLY A 274 13.15 24.84 -8.28
CA GLY A 274 11.76 24.82 -8.72
C GLY A 274 11.62 24.20 -10.11
N ALA A 275 10.53 23.47 -10.33
CA ALA A 275 10.21 22.85 -11.61
C ALA A 275 8.69 22.79 -11.84
N ALA A 276 8.30 22.39 -13.06
CA ALA A 276 6.92 22.21 -13.46
C ALA A 276 6.69 20.74 -13.83
N LEU A 277 5.90 20.05 -13.03
CA LEU A 277 5.49 18.67 -13.25
C LEU A 277 4.49 18.61 -14.41
N GLU A 278 4.69 17.66 -15.33
CA GLU A 278 3.78 17.38 -16.44
C GLU A 278 2.76 16.28 -16.03
N PRO A 279 1.56 16.23 -16.63
CA PRO A 279 0.54 15.27 -16.22
C PRO A 279 0.99 13.82 -16.40
N GLY A 280 0.93 13.02 -15.34
CA GLY A 280 1.32 11.60 -15.37
C GLY A 280 2.80 11.36 -15.67
N VAL A 281 3.66 12.35 -15.43
CA VAL A 281 5.11 12.28 -15.59
C VAL A 281 5.77 12.43 -14.22
N ARG A 282 6.88 11.73 -14.02
CA ARG A 282 7.71 11.76 -12.82
C ARG A 282 8.98 12.56 -13.05
N ASP A 283 9.28 13.48 -12.17
CA ASP A 283 10.51 14.26 -12.19
C ASP A 283 11.58 13.61 -11.32
N LEU A 284 12.79 13.43 -11.85
CA LEU A 284 13.93 12.87 -11.14
C LEU A 284 14.99 13.92 -10.88
N TRP A 285 15.34 14.09 -9.61
CA TRP A 285 16.48 14.87 -9.14
C TRP A 285 17.52 13.93 -8.55
N THR A 286 18.80 14.26 -8.71
CA THR A 286 19.90 13.48 -8.10
C THR A 286 20.66 14.30 -7.09
N PHE A 287 21.28 13.66 -6.12
CA PHE A 287 22.31 14.28 -5.28
C PHE A 287 23.32 13.24 -4.83
N THR A 288 24.53 13.69 -4.52
CA THR A 288 25.62 12.82 -4.10
C THR A 288 25.99 13.08 -2.65
N THR A 289 26.20 12.02 -1.87
CA THR A 289 26.69 12.11 -0.49
C THR A 289 27.82 11.11 -0.24
N THR A 290 28.66 11.38 0.76
CA THR A 290 29.71 10.48 1.25
C THR A 290 29.19 9.41 2.21
N GLY A 291 27.87 9.37 2.45
CA GLY A 291 27.24 8.48 3.43
C GLY A 291 27.39 9.00 4.87
N ASN A 292 26.64 8.39 5.79
CA ASN A 292 26.46 8.80 7.19
C ASN A 292 26.05 10.28 7.37
N ARG A 293 25.14 10.75 6.53
CA ARG A 293 24.55 12.10 6.60
C ARG A 293 23.06 11.99 6.83
N HIS A 294 22.47 12.96 7.51
CA HIS A 294 21.01 13.08 7.64
C HIS A 294 20.49 13.97 6.51
N ALA A 295 19.47 13.49 5.80
CA ALA A 295 18.79 14.24 4.74
C ALA A 295 17.41 14.71 5.21
N SER A 296 17.13 15.99 5.01
CA SER A 296 15.79 16.54 5.11
C SER A 296 15.38 17.13 3.77
N LEU A 297 14.19 16.76 3.30
CA LEU A 297 13.62 17.20 2.02
C LEU A 297 12.30 17.91 2.26
N PHE A 298 12.07 19.00 1.55
CA PHE A 298 10.80 19.73 1.56
C PHE A 298 10.32 19.88 0.13
N LEU A 299 9.18 19.30 -0.18
CA LEU A 299 8.56 19.36 -1.50
C LEU A 299 7.25 20.12 -1.39
N ARG A 300 7.29 21.39 -1.81
CA ARG A 300 6.18 22.34 -1.68
C ARG A 300 5.48 22.52 -3.02
N PRO A 301 4.17 22.31 -3.12
CA PRO A 301 3.41 22.71 -4.29
C PRO A 301 3.35 24.25 -4.38
N ASP A 302 3.63 24.80 -5.56
CA ASP A 302 3.43 26.22 -5.85
C ASP A 302 2.03 26.49 -6.43
N ASP A 303 1.38 25.44 -6.96
CA ASP A 303 0.03 25.48 -7.50
C ASP A 303 -0.88 24.54 -6.68
N ALA A 304 -2.09 25.01 -6.35
CA ALA A 304 -2.99 24.36 -5.40
C ALA A 304 -3.57 22.96 -5.73
N PRO A 305 -3.69 22.49 -6.99
CA PRO A 305 -4.26 21.16 -7.25
C PRO A 305 -3.26 20.02 -7.08
N LEU A 306 -1.99 20.32 -6.80
CA LEU A 306 -0.95 19.32 -6.70
C LEU A 306 -1.01 18.59 -5.36
N ASP A 307 -1.12 17.27 -5.43
CA ASP A 307 -0.98 16.32 -4.34
C ASP A 307 0.31 15.54 -4.60
N LEU A 308 1.42 16.09 -4.08
CA LEU A 308 2.75 15.67 -4.47
C LEU A 308 3.16 14.40 -3.72
N THR A 309 3.86 13.53 -4.42
CA THR A 309 4.55 12.37 -3.84
C THR A 309 6.05 12.59 -3.94
N LEU A 310 6.75 12.45 -2.81
CA LEU A 310 8.21 12.42 -2.73
C LEU A 310 8.68 11.00 -2.48
N THR A 311 9.47 10.45 -3.40
CA THR A 311 10.13 9.14 -3.23
C THR A 311 11.64 9.32 -3.25
N LEU A 312 12.34 8.69 -2.30
CA LEU A 312 13.80 8.71 -2.24
C LEU A 312 14.35 7.30 -2.46
N LEU A 313 15.24 7.18 -3.45
CA LEU A 313 15.95 5.95 -3.79
C LEU A 313 17.42 6.06 -3.37
N ASP A 314 17.95 4.96 -2.83
CA ASP A 314 19.36 4.82 -2.46
C ASP A 314 20.27 4.59 -3.70
N PRO A 315 21.60 4.52 -3.52
CA PRO A 315 22.54 4.24 -4.63
C PRO A 315 22.34 2.89 -5.32
N ASN A 316 21.62 1.95 -4.70
CA ASN A 316 21.22 0.65 -5.26
C ASN A 316 19.80 0.69 -5.84
N ARG A 317 19.21 1.88 -6.00
CA ARG A 317 17.83 2.08 -6.51
C ARG A 317 16.75 1.47 -5.62
N GLN A 318 17.06 1.13 -4.37
CA GLN A 318 16.06 0.71 -3.42
C GLN A 318 15.35 1.94 -2.86
N MET A 319 14.02 1.89 -2.81
CA MET A 319 13.24 2.92 -2.13
C MET A 319 13.52 2.86 -0.63
N ILE A 320 13.94 3.98 -0.08
CA ILE A 320 14.27 4.12 1.35
C ILE A 320 13.36 5.10 2.09
N ALA A 321 12.61 5.92 1.36
CA ALA A 321 11.52 6.73 1.89
C ALA A 321 10.52 7.07 0.78
N GLN A 322 9.25 7.20 1.18
CA GLN A 322 8.17 7.74 0.37
C GLN A 322 7.27 8.57 1.28
N VAL A 323 6.88 9.76 0.82
CA VAL A 323 5.96 10.66 1.52
C VAL A 323 4.84 11.01 0.55
N GLU A 324 3.61 10.63 0.90
CA GLU A 324 2.40 10.79 0.07
C GLU A 324 1.12 11.00 0.91
N ASN A 325 1.30 11.53 2.12
CA ASN A 325 0.26 11.58 3.15
C ASN A 325 -0.30 12.99 3.36
N GLY A 326 0.28 14.00 2.69
CA GLY A 326 -0.37 15.30 2.58
C GLY A 326 -1.59 15.23 1.67
N TYR A 327 -2.51 16.18 1.87
CA TYR A 327 -3.59 16.47 0.93
C TYR A 327 -3.10 17.38 -0.19
N ALA A 328 -3.87 17.52 -1.27
CA ALA A 328 -3.61 18.51 -2.31
C ALA A 328 -3.29 19.91 -1.74
N GLY A 329 -2.16 20.48 -2.15
CA GLY A 329 -1.64 21.77 -1.68
C GLY A 329 -0.76 21.69 -0.43
N MET A 330 -0.62 20.53 0.21
CA MET A 330 0.31 20.32 1.32
C MET A 330 1.75 20.22 0.84
N THR A 331 2.68 20.65 1.69
CA THR A 331 4.10 20.40 1.54
C THR A 331 4.44 19.04 2.11
N GLU A 332 5.02 18.16 1.30
CA GLU A 332 5.58 16.89 1.76
C GLU A 332 6.96 17.14 2.37
N VAL A 333 7.19 16.62 3.58
CA VAL A 333 8.44 16.82 4.30
C VAL A 333 8.99 15.48 4.79
N LEU A 334 10.22 15.17 4.39
CA LEU A 334 11.02 14.09 4.97
C LEU A 334 12.05 14.71 5.90
N THR A 335 12.13 14.27 7.16
CA THR A 335 13.10 14.80 8.14
C THR A 335 14.12 13.77 8.57
N ASP A 336 15.39 14.19 8.67
CA ASP A 336 16.51 13.47 9.29
C ASP A 336 16.76 12.03 8.82
N LEU A 337 16.38 11.68 7.60
CA LEU A 337 16.62 10.33 7.10
C LEU A 337 18.13 10.06 7.04
N LEU A 338 18.59 9.04 7.77
CA LEU A 338 20.00 8.66 7.80
C LEU A 338 20.38 7.96 6.49
N LEU A 339 21.17 8.65 5.67
CA LEU A 339 21.75 8.13 4.45
C LEU A 339 23.04 7.38 4.77
N THR A 340 22.96 6.05 4.88
CA THR A 340 24.10 5.22 5.34
C THR A 340 25.16 4.97 4.27
N GLN A 341 24.78 5.00 2.99
CA GLN A 341 25.66 4.63 1.88
C GLN A 341 26.20 5.86 1.15
N PRO A 342 27.49 5.88 0.76
CA PRO A 342 27.98 6.86 -0.20
C PRO A 342 27.41 6.57 -1.59
N GLY A 343 27.21 7.61 -2.39
CA GLY A 343 26.79 7.47 -3.79
C GLY A 343 25.72 8.46 -4.21
N VAL A 344 25.10 8.17 -5.36
CA VAL A 344 24.08 9.01 -5.99
C VAL A 344 22.70 8.53 -5.55
N TYR A 345 21.99 9.38 -4.84
CA TYR A 345 20.59 9.20 -4.47
C TYR A 345 19.70 9.85 -5.52
N ILE A 346 18.48 9.33 -5.68
CA ILE A 346 17.46 9.89 -6.59
C ILE A 346 16.25 10.30 -5.76
N ILE A 347 15.80 11.54 -5.96
CA ILE A 347 14.50 12.02 -5.49
C ILE A 347 13.57 11.98 -6.70
N GLU A 348 12.53 11.16 -6.61
CA GLU A 348 11.44 11.11 -7.56
C GLU A 348 10.29 11.98 -7.01
N VAL A 349 9.82 12.90 -7.85
CA VAL A 349 8.68 13.78 -7.60
C VAL A 349 7.58 13.41 -8.57
N SER A 350 6.40 13.12 -8.06
CA SER A 350 5.22 12.86 -8.86
C SER A 350 3.97 13.48 -8.22
N ASP A 351 2.82 13.31 -8.86
CA ASP A 351 1.53 13.74 -8.33
C ASP A 351 0.59 12.54 -8.29
N PHE A 352 -0.05 12.34 -7.13
CA PHE A 352 -0.94 11.22 -6.86
C PHE A 352 -2.11 11.16 -7.85
N ALA A 353 -2.71 12.32 -8.17
CA ALA A 353 -3.82 12.45 -9.11
C ALA A 353 -3.37 12.74 -10.56
N HIS A 354 -2.07 12.65 -10.83
CA HIS A 354 -1.44 12.94 -12.12
C HIS A 354 -1.70 14.35 -12.67
N HIS A 355 -1.94 15.32 -11.78
CA HIS A 355 -2.04 16.73 -12.12
C HIS A 355 -0.70 17.31 -12.56
N ALA A 356 -0.78 18.40 -13.34
CA ALA A 356 0.37 19.23 -13.67
C ALA A 356 0.37 20.51 -12.82
N GLY A 357 1.57 21.01 -12.54
CA GLY A 357 1.75 22.23 -11.77
C GLY A 357 3.21 22.46 -11.40
N ARG A 358 3.49 23.61 -10.80
CA ARG A 358 4.81 23.95 -10.30
C ARG A 358 5.00 23.48 -8.86
N TYR A 359 6.22 23.07 -8.57
CA TYR A 359 6.64 22.74 -7.22
C TYR A 359 8.04 23.31 -6.96
N THR A 360 8.34 23.45 -5.68
CA THR A 360 9.66 23.80 -5.14
C THR A 360 10.17 22.63 -4.31
N LEU A 361 11.38 22.14 -4.59
CA LEU A 361 12.07 21.09 -3.85
C LEU A 361 13.29 21.67 -3.13
N SER A 362 13.39 21.44 -1.83
CA SER A 362 14.58 21.76 -1.02
C SER A 362 15.22 20.52 -0.45
N LEU A 363 16.56 20.47 -0.46
CA LEU A 363 17.39 19.46 0.19
C LEU A 363 18.30 20.12 1.22
N SER A 364 18.34 19.54 2.42
CA SER A 364 19.32 19.83 3.47
C SER A 364 20.03 18.55 3.87
N LEU A 365 21.36 18.56 3.85
CA LEU A 365 22.21 17.49 4.35
C LEU A 365 22.95 17.97 5.59
N SER A 366 22.97 17.16 6.65
CA SER A 366 23.68 17.48 7.90
C SER A 366 24.44 16.28 8.45
N ASP A 367 25.42 16.53 9.33
CA ASP A 367 26.17 15.46 10.01
C ASP A 367 25.40 14.90 11.23
N GLN A 368 24.38 15.60 11.70
CA GLN A 368 23.58 15.27 12.88
C GLN A 368 22.10 15.52 12.57
N PRO A 369 21.17 14.78 13.21
CA PRO A 369 19.74 14.99 13.03
C PRO A 369 19.33 16.38 13.56
N GLN A 370 18.53 17.11 12.79
CA GLN A 370 18.09 18.48 13.07
C GLN A 370 16.70 18.53 13.75
N TYR A 371 15.93 17.46 13.66
CA TYR A 371 14.53 17.28 14.06
C TYR A 371 14.30 16.09 15.02
N ALA A 372 15.36 15.54 15.63
CA ALA A 372 15.29 14.38 16.56
C ALA A 372 14.45 14.62 17.84
N GLY A 373 14.11 15.87 18.16
CA GLY A 373 13.22 16.23 19.27
C GLY A 373 11.93 16.90 18.79
N GLY A 374 11.62 16.82 17.49
CA GLY A 374 10.68 17.68 16.80
C GLY A 374 11.35 18.97 16.28
N GLY A 375 10.52 19.91 15.81
CA GLY A 375 10.96 21.16 15.17
C GLY A 375 9.79 22.03 14.75
N PRO A 376 10.01 23.05 13.90
CA PRO A 376 8.90 23.84 13.36
C PRO A 376 8.04 23.01 12.40
N ILE A 377 6.73 23.23 12.45
CA ILE A 377 5.75 22.79 11.45
C ILE A 377 4.87 23.99 11.10
N ALA A 378 4.50 24.14 9.84
CA ALA A 378 3.60 25.18 9.36
C ALA A 378 2.26 24.60 8.91
N PHE A 379 1.22 25.43 8.92
CA PHE A 379 -0.02 25.09 8.23
C PHE A 379 0.27 24.80 6.76
N GLY A 380 -0.34 23.72 6.25
CA GLY A 380 -0.06 23.26 4.90
C GLY A 380 1.13 22.29 4.82
N GLN A 381 1.53 21.61 5.89
CA GLN A 381 2.66 20.67 5.89
C GLN A 381 2.25 19.28 6.39
N ALA A 382 2.78 18.25 5.75
CA ALA A 382 2.80 16.87 6.21
C ALA A 382 4.27 16.44 6.35
N LEU A 383 4.67 15.97 7.55
CA LEU A 383 6.03 15.55 7.81
C LEU A 383 6.12 14.09 8.23
N GLN A 384 7.12 13.39 7.71
CA GLN A 384 7.49 12.05 8.16
C GLN A 384 8.68 12.13 9.12
N ASN A 385 8.57 11.44 10.26
CA ASN A 385 9.67 11.30 11.21
C ASN A 385 9.62 9.92 11.90
N GLN A 386 10.72 9.54 12.55
CA GLN A 386 10.82 8.32 13.34
C GLN A 386 10.93 8.67 14.82
N LEU A 387 9.94 8.30 15.62
CA LEU A 387 9.97 8.47 17.07
C LEU A 387 10.90 7.41 17.69
N PRO A 388 11.97 7.78 18.41
CA PRO A 388 12.75 6.80 19.18
C PRO A 388 11.93 6.16 20.32
N ALA A 389 12.31 4.95 20.73
CA ALA A 389 11.69 4.29 21.89
C ALA A 389 11.81 5.15 23.17
N ASN A 390 10.72 5.22 23.94
CA ASN A 390 10.62 6.03 25.17
C ASN A 390 10.96 7.52 24.97
N SER A 391 10.63 8.09 23.82
CA SER A 391 10.84 9.50 23.51
C SER A 391 9.53 10.24 23.21
N LEU A 392 9.64 11.54 22.98
CA LEU A 392 8.57 12.42 22.52
C LEU A 392 9.17 13.43 21.54
N HIS A 393 8.38 13.87 20.56
CA HIS A 393 8.74 14.97 19.66
C HIS A 393 7.82 16.17 19.92
N ASN A 394 8.39 17.38 19.90
CA ASN A 394 7.66 18.64 20.05
C ASN A 394 7.68 19.41 18.73
N TRP A 395 6.53 19.57 18.10
CA TRP A 395 6.36 20.31 16.87
C TRP A 395 5.73 21.67 17.14
N ALA A 396 6.46 22.74 16.83
CA ALA A 396 6.04 24.10 17.12
C ALA A 396 5.45 24.77 15.88
N PHE A 397 4.31 25.44 16.03
CA PHE A 397 3.69 26.24 14.97
C PHE A 397 3.15 27.57 15.52
N SER A 398 3.09 28.59 14.67
CA SER A 398 2.46 29.86 15.03
C SER A 398 1.00 29.88 14.57
N GLY A 399 0.09 30.18 15.49
CA GLY A 399 -1.34 30.26 15.20
C GLY A 399 -1.96 31.60 15.61
N ALA A 400 -3.04 31.98 14.94
CA ALA A 400 -3.85 33.15 15.28
C ALA A 400 -5.09 32.77 16.12
N ALA A 401 -5.57 33.68 16.96
CA ALA A 401 -6.80 33.45 17.72
C ALA A 401 -8.00 33.27 16.77
N GLY A 402 -8.77 32.20 16.97
CA GLY A 402 -9.91 31.81 16.14
C GLY A 402 -9.54 31.08 14.85
N GLN A 403 -8.24 30.91 14.54
CA GLN A 403 -7.80 30.08 13.41
C GLN A 403 -8.20 28.63 13.66
N LEU A 404 -8.69 27.95 12.62
CA LEU A 404 -9.16 26.58 12.73
C LEU A 404 -8.01 25.61 12.43
N LEU A 405 -7.77 24.71 13.37
CA LEU A 405 -6.67 23.78 13.38
C LEU A 405 -7.16 22.37 13.05
N SER A 406 -6.49 21.73 12.10
CA SER A 406 -6.54 20.29 11.89
C SER A 406 -5.13 19.69 12.02
N ILE A 407 -5.00 18.64 12.81
CA ILE A 407 -3.80 17.84 13.01
C ILE A 407 -4.14 16.38 12.80
N VAL A 408 -3.33 15.68 12.03
CA VAL A 408 -3.37 14.21 11.90
C VAL A 408 -2.01 13.66 12.29
N VAL A 409 -1.97 12.71 13.22
CA VAL A 409 -0.77 11.90 13.49
C VAL A 409 -1.07 10.47 13.04
N GLU A 410 -0.37 10.02 12.01
CA GLU A 410 -0.57 8.69 11.42
C GLU A 410 0.62 7.78 11.74
N PRO A 411 0.41 6.70 12.51
CA PRO A 411 1.44 5.69 12.73
C PRO A 411 1.87 5.00 11.42
N GLY A 412 3.17 4.93 11.17
CA GLY A 412 3.73 4.15 10.06
C GLY A 412 4.03 2.69 10.42
N ALA A 413 3.59 2.23 11.59
CA ALA A 413 3.78 0.87 12.07
C ALA A 413 2.60 0.42 12.95
N PRO A 414 2.07 -0.81 12.77
CA PRO A 414 0.93 -1.32 13.55
C PRO A 414 1.18 -1.42 15.06
N THR A 415 2.45 -1.42 15.47
CA THR A 415 2.83 -1.47 16.89
C THR A 415 3.00 -0.10 17.53
N PHE A 416 2.97 0.97 16.73
CA PHE A 416 3.11 2.33 17.24
C PHE A 416 1.73 2.86 17.62
N ASP A 417 1.58 3.13 18.92
CA ASP A 417 0.35 3.58 19.55
C ASP A 417 0.47 5.07 19.82
N ALA A 418 0.05 5.89 18.87
CA ALA A 418 0.33 7.31 18.87
C ALA A 418 -0.53 8.04 19.91
N ILE A 419 0.07 9.02 20.59
CA ILE A 419 -0.62 9.96 21.43
C ILE A 419 -0.33 11.37 20.92
N LEU A 420 -1.39 12.12 20.69
CA LEU A 420 -1.36 13.52 20.29
C LEU A 420 -1.74 14.42 21.45
N GLU A 421 -0.88 15.37 21.80
CA GLU A 421 -1.20 16.42 22.77
C GLU A 421 -0.97 17.81 22.15
N LEU A 422 -1.85 18.76 22.44
CA LEU A 422 -1.72 20.15 21.98
C LEU A 422 -1.56 21.08 23.18
N TYR A 423 -0.53 21.92 23.16
CA TYR A 423 -0.24 22.91 24.19
C TYR A 423 -0.37 24.34 23.64
N ALA A 424 -1.00 25.20 24.43
CA ALA A 424 -1.14 26.63 24.16
C ALA A 424 0.18 27.39 24.38
N PRO A 425 0.28 28.64 23.89
CA PRO A 425 1.47 29.49 24.09
C PRO A 425 1.83 29.80 25.55
N ASP A 426 0.87 29.66 26.47
CA ASP A 426 1.09 29.81 27.91
C ASP A 426 1.55 28.50 28.59
N GLY A 427 1.72 27.42 27.83
CA GLY A 427 2.11 26.10 28.30
C GLY A 427 0.95 25.24 28.82
N ARG A 428 -0.30 25.71 28.73
CA ARG A 428 -1.46 24.92 29.14
C ARG A 428 -1.83 23.88 28.07
N GLN A 429 -1.99 22.63 28.47
CA GLN A 429 -2.52 21.57 27.61
C GLN A 429 -3.98 21.89 27.24
N LEU A 430 -4.27 21.86 25.94
CA LEU A 430 -5.59 22.08 25.36
C LEU A 430 -6.28 20.76 25.01
N ILE A 431 -5.52 19.82 24.45
CA ILE A 431 -6.00 18.53 23.94
C ILE A 431 -5.03 17.42 24.37
N ALA A 432 -5.56 16.23 24.61
CA ALA A 432 -4.84 14.96 24.59
C ALA A 432 -5.75 13.92 23.95
N LEU A 433 -5.29 13.32 22.86
CA LEU A 433 -5.94 12.21 22.17
C LEU A 433 -5.06 10.97 22.25
N ASP A 434 -5.72 9.85 22.56
CA ASP A 434 -5.24 8.48 22.75
C ASP A 434 -6.48 7.59 22.54
N GLU A 435 -7.21 7.87 21.46
CA GLU A 435 -8.52 7.29 21.18
C GLU A 435 -8.42 6.09 20.22
N GLY A 436 -7.33 6.03 19.44
CA GLY A 436 -7.00 4.91 18.56
C GLY A 436 -6.38 3.72 19.30
N PHE A 437 -6.40 2.55 18.67
CA PHE A 437 -5.53 1.44 19.07
C PHE A 437 -4.15 1.57 18.38
N SER A 438 -3.20 0.70 18.74
CA SER A 438 -1.90 0.68 18.07
C SER A 438 -2.05 0.56 16.54
N GLY A 439 -1.43 1.49 15.82
CA GLY A 439 -1.54 1.61 14.36
C GLY A 439 -2.60 2.60 13.88
N ASP A 440 -3.58 2.98 14.71
CA ASP A 440 -4.63 3.93 14.32
C ASP A 440 -4.13 5.39 14.36
N PRO A 441 -4.60 6.25 13.45
CA PRO A 441 -4.27 7.67 13.47
C PRO A 441 -4.97 8.43 14.62
N GLU A 442 -4.30 9.48 15.11
CA GLU A 442 -4.87 10.45 16.04
C GLU A 442 -5.21 11.75 15.29
N VAL A 443 -6.50 12.12 15.23
CA VAL A 443 -6.99 13.29 14.47
C VAL A 443 -7.65 14.31 15.39
N LEU A 444 -7.13 15.53 15.36
CA LEU A 444 -7.80 16.72 15.90
C LEU A 444 -8.23 17.58 14.73
N SER A 445 -9.51 17.96 14.60
CA SER A 445 -9.92 18.80 13.48
C SER A 445 -10.96 19.85 13.82
N GLY A 446 -10.98 20.92 13.03
CA GLY A 446 -11.83 22.10 13.24
C GLY A 446 -11.65 22.78 14.61
N PHE A 447 -10.49 22.62 15.26
CA PHE A 447 -10.25 23.18 16.59
C PHE A 447 -9.90 24.67 16.50
N ALA A 448 -10.75 25.53 17.07
CA ALA A 448 -10.50 26.97 17.08
C ALA A 448 -9.44 27.35 18.14
N LEU A 449 -8.31 27.88 17.69
CA LEU A 449 -7.22 28.30 18.57
C LEU A 449 -7.68 29.42 19.53
N PRO A 450 -7.49 29.28 20.85
CA PRO A 450 -8.02 30.25 21.83
C PRO A 450 -7.26 31.58 21.88
N ALA A 451 -6.00 31.60 21.43
CA ALA A 451 -5.12 32.78 21.47
C ALA A 451 -4.18 32.82 20.27
N ALA A 452 -3.56 33.97 20.02
CA ALA A 452 -2.44 34.05 19.10
C ALA A 452 -1.12 33.69 19.82
N GLY A 453 -0.20 33.00 19.15
CA GLY A 453 1.12 32.68 19.68
C GLY A 453 1.71 31.39 19.10
N GLU A 454 2.76 30.89 19.74
CA GLU A 454 3.39 29.62 19.40
C GLU A 454 2.70 28.48 20.16
N TYR A 455 2.20 27.49 19.44
CA TYR A 455 1.60 26.27 19.96
C TYR A 455 2.58 25.11 19.78
N VAL A 456 2.43 24.08 20.63
CA VAL A 456 3.25 22.86 20.53
C VAL A 456 2.34 21.65 20.38
N ILE A 457 2.57 20.87 19.33
CA ILE A 457 2.04 19.53 19.14
C ILE A 457 3.08 18.56 19.71
N LEU A 458 2.71 17.80 20.73
CA LEU A 458 3.55 16.75 21.28
C LEU A 458 3.06 15.41 20.73
N VAL A 459 3.98 14.67 20.09
CA VAL A 459 3.75 13.30 19.64
C VAL A 459 4.58 12.36 20.50
N ARG A 460 3.92 11.36 21.09
CA ARG A 460 4.58 10.28 21.84
C ARG A 460 3.86 8.95 21.60
N SER A 461 4.39 7.89 22.19
CA SER A 461 3.76 6.56 22.17
C SER A 461 3.09 6.26 23.51
N PHE A 462 1.95 5.58 23.52
CA PHE A 462 1.38 4.96 24.73
C PHE A 462 2.29 3.82 25.22
N SER A 463 2.86 3.06 24.28
CA SER A 463 3.78 1.97 24.56
C SER A 463 5.24 2.47 24.65
N PRO A 464 6.17 1.73 25.29
CA PRO A 464 7.59 2.10 25.30
C PRO A 464 8.25 1.99 23.91
N GLN A 465 7.55 1.43 22.92
CA GLN A 465 8.03 1.34 21.55
C GLN A 465 7.81 2.68 20.83
N GLY A 466 8.80 3.10 20.05
CA GLY A 466 8.63 4.17 19.08
C GLY A 466 8.36 3.59 17.69
N GLY A 467 8.23 4.44 16.69
CA GLY A 467 7.97 4.01 15.32
C GLY A 467 8.02 5.18 14.34
N PRO A 468 8.02 4.89 13.03
CA PRO A 468 7.77 5.90 12.02
C PRO A 468 6.35 6.46 12.19
N TYR A 469 6.17 7.73 11.87
CA TYR A 469 4.87 8.38 11.83
C TYR A 469 4.86 9.56 10.87
N THR A 470 3.67 9.94 10.43
CA THR A 470 3.42 11.18 9.72
C THR A 470 2.66 12.15 10.62
N LEU A 471 3.00 13.43 10.59
CA LEU A 471 2.25 14.50 11.24
C LEU A 471 1.84 15.53 10.18
N SER A 472 0.54 15.73 10.01
CA SER A 472 -0.03 16.72 9.10
C SER A 472 -0.68 17.87 9.87
N LEU A 473 -0.45 19.10 9.43
CA LEU A 473 -1.01 20.32 10.02
C LEU A 473 -1.71 21.16 8.94
N ALA A 474 -3.03 21.33 9.07
CA ALA A 474 -3.88 22.06 8.13
C ALA A 474 -4.71 23.16 8.79
N GLU A 475 -5.00 24.22 8.03
CA GLU A 475 -6.08 25.15 8.37
C GLU A 475 -7.35 24.64 7.69
N SER A 476 -8.24 24.04 8.47
CA SER A 476 -9.49 23.45 7.96
C SER A 476 -10.63 23.69 8.93
N ASP A 477 -11.79 24.06 8.38
CA ASP A 477 -13.06 24.16 9.10
C ASP A 477 -13.85 22.85 9.08
N GLN A 478 -13.43 21.87 8.27
CA GLN A 478 -13.98 20.54 8.29
C GLN A 478 -13.64 19.93 9.64
N ARG A 479 -14.67 19.59 10.42
CA ARG A 479 -14.49 18.85 11.66
C ARG A 479 -14.32 17.38 11.29
N VAL A 480 -13.11 17.00 10.93
CA VAL A 480 -12.72 15.60 10.89
C VAL A 480 -12.35 15.20 12.31
N ALA A 481 -13.32 14.83 13.14
CA ALA A 481 -12.96 13.89 14.20
C ALA A 481 -12.37 12.64 13.51
N ASN A 482 -11.75 11.71 14.24
CA ASN A 482 -11.41 10.38 13.72
C ASN A 482 -12.56 9.68 12.95
N PHE A 483 -13.77 10.27 13.01
CA PHE A 483 -14.99 9.90 12.33
C PHE A 483 -15.58 11.12 11.57
N TYR A 484 -15.69 11.02 10.25
CA TYR A 484 -16.51 11.87 9.39
C TYR A 484 -17.99 11.66 9.72
N ASP A 485 -18.73 12.74 9.98
CA ASP A 485 -20.18 12.67 10.17
C ASP A 485 -20.85 12.40 8.82
N ALA A 486 -21.13 11.13 8.55
CA ALA A 486 -21.82 10.69 7.33
C ALA A 486 -23.34 10.91 7.41
N GLY A 487 -23.83 11.35 8.58
CA GLY A 487 -25.21 11.74 8.84
C GLY A 487 -26.04 10.64 9.50
N ASP A 488 -27.34 10.93 9.61
CA ASP A 488 -28.30 9.99 10.18
C ASP A 488 -28.62 8.86 9.18
N LEU A 489 -28.72 7.63 9.70
CA LEU A 489 -29.12 6.43 8.97
C LEU A 489 -30.37 5.83 9.62
N ALA A 490 -31.48 5.81 8.87
CA ALA A 490 -32.75 5.27 9.34
C ALA A 490 -32.91 3.77 9.00
N TYR A 491 -33.77 3.08 9.74
CA TYR A 491 -34.13 1.69 9.42
C TYR A 491 -34.71 1.57 8.00
N GLY A 492 -34.24 0.57 7.26
CA GLY A 492 -34.58 0.32 5.85
C GLY A 492 -33.89 1.26 4.86
N GLU A 493 -32.98 2.11 5.33
CA GLU A 493 -32.26 3.03 4.49
C GLU A 493 -30.97 2.40 3.95
N VAL A 494 -30.66 2.74 2.69
CA VAL A 494 -29.41 2.41 2.03
C VAL A 494 -28.75 3.71 1.60
N ARG A 495 -27.49 3.89 1.98
CA ARG A 495 -26.69 5.08 1.66
C ARG A 495 -25.38 4.65 1.05
N ARG A 496 -24.85 5.49 0.17
CA ARG A 496 -23.52 5.33 -0.42
C ARG A 496 -22.66 6.48 0.02
N GLU A 497 -21.39 6.19 0.24
CA GLU A 497 -20.42 7.20 0.59
C GLU A 497 -19.02 6.80 0.13
N THR A 498 -18.11 7.76 0.09
CA THR A 498 -16.72 7.56 -0.35
C THR A 498 -15.77 7.80 0.81
N LEU A 499 -15.11 6.74 1.30
CA LEU A 499 -14.01 6.85 2.25
C LEU A 499 -12.83 7.56 1.57
N GLN A 500 -12.31 8.59 2.21
CA GLN A 500 -10.95 9.05 1.96
C GLN A 500 -9.94 8.12 2.65
N ARG A 501 -8.67 8.23 2.26
CA ARG A 501 -7.59 7.44 2.85
C ARG A 501 -7.54 7.69 4.36
N GLN A 502 -7.50 6.61 5.14
CA GLN A 502 -7.44 6.62 6.62
C GLN A 502 -8.62 7.36 7.28
N GLU A 503 -9.72 7.57 6.55
CA GLU A 503 -10.95 8.15 7.08
C GLU A 503 -11.84 7.04 7.65
N ALA A 504 -12.63 7.37 8.67
CA ALA A 504 -13.75 6.54 9.11
C ALA A 504 -15.03 7.35 9.07
N HIS A 505 -16.16 6.75 8.73
CA HIS A 505 -17.46 7.41 8.66
C HIS A 505 -18.32 6.98 9.85
N ALA A 506 -18.86 7.95 10.59
CA ALA A 506 -19.86 7.76 11.62
C ALA A 506 -21.26 7.97 11.04
N TRP A 507 -22.07 6.92 11.06
CA TRP A 507 -23.50 6.96 10.78
C TRP A 507 -24.29 6.92 12.08
N PHE A 508 -25.19 7.88 12.25
CA PHE A 508 -25.98 8.00 13.48
C PHE A 508 -27.32 7.28 13.37
N VAL A 509 -27.59 6.39 14.31
CA VAL A 509 -28.81 5.58 14.35
C VAL A 509 -29.60 5.89 15.63
N GLN A 510 -30.85 6.31 15.50
CA GLN A 510 -31.76 6.45 16.65
C GLN A 510 -32.51 5.14 16.87
N ALA A 511 -32.29 4.50 18.02
CA ALA A 511 -32.86 3.19 18.31
C ALA A 511 -33.37 3.07 19.75
N ARG A 512 -34.17 2.04 20.01
CA ARG A 512 -34.77 1.73 21.31
C ARG A 512 -34.25 0.41 21.86
N ALA A 513 -34.39 0.23 23.16
CA ALA A 513 -34.15 -1.03 23.82
C ALA A 513 -35.04 -2.12 23.19
N GLY A 514 -34.42 -3.22 22.80
CA GLY A 514 -35.04 -4.34 22.10
C GLY A 514 -35.04 -4.23 20.57
N ASP A 515 -34.59 -3.11 19.97
CA ASP A 515 -34.40 -3.05 18.52
C ASP A 515 -33.25 -3.96 18.08
N HIS A 516 -33.37 -4.54 16.88
CA HIS A 516 -32.35 -5.41 16.29
C HIS A 516 -31.65 -4.66 15.16
N ILE A 517 -30.37 -4.38 15.35
CA ILE A 517 -29.52 -3.77 14.34
C ILE A 517 -29.03 -4.88 13.42
N LEU A 518 -29.37 -4.78 12.14
CA LEU A 518 -28.74 -5.53 11.06
C LEU A 518 -28.14 -4.50 10.10
N ALA A 519 -26.85 -4.22 10.24
CA ALA A 519 -26.16 -3.27 9.37
C ALA A 519 -25.24 -4.02 8.43
N ARG A 520 -25.46 -3.91 7.12
CA ARG A 520 -24.60 -4.51 6.10
C ARG A 520 -23.85 -3.40 5.38
N VAL A 521 -22.53 -3.51 5.33
CA VAL A 521 -21.65 -2.57 4.64
C VAL A 521 -20.98 -3.31 3.50
N THR A 522 -21.21 -2.85 2.27
CA THR A 522 -20.72 -3.49 1.05
C THR A 522 -19.69 -2.60 0.39
N PRO A 523 -18.44 -3.06 0.19
CA PRO A 523 -17.48 -2.30 -0.58
C PRO A 523 -17.91 -2.28 -2.04
N LEU A 524 -17.91 -1.09 -2.65
CA LEU A 524 -18.11 -0.92 -4.09
C LEU A 524 -16.77 -0.86 -4.82
N SER A 525 -15.70 -0.51 -4.09
CA SER A 525 -14.31 -0.54 -4.54
C SER A 525 -13.63 -1.82 -4.06
N ALA A 526 -13.01 -2.57 -4.97
CA ALA A 526 -12.44 -3.89 -4.67
C ALA A 526 -11.20 -3.87 -3.77
N ALA A 527 -10.59 -2.69 -3.56
CA ALA A 527 -9.46 -2.53 -2.66
C ALA A 527 -9.87 -2.38 -1.19
N LEU A 528 -11.15 -2.07 -0.92
CA LEU A 528 -11.63 -1.83 0.44
C LEU A 528 -11.77 -3.15 1.22
N ASP A 529 -11.13 -3.21 2.36
CA ASP A 529 -11.19 -4.21 3.42
C ASP A 529 -11.90 -3.57 4.62
N LEU A 530 -13.21 -3.72 4.71
CA LEU A 530 -14.02 -2.91 5.63
C LEU A 530 -13.87 -3.39 7.08
N ASP A 531 -13.65 -2.46 8.01
CA ASP A 531 -13.76 -2.69 9.45
C ASP A 531 -14.92 -1.85 9.99
N VAL A 532 -15.94 -2.51 10.55
CA VAL A 532 -17.22 -1.89 10.91
C VAL A 532 -17.51 -2.07 12.39
N TRP A 533 -17.78 -0.98 13.11
CA TRP A 533 -18.09 -1.00 14.54
C TRP A 533 -19.49 -0.51 14.84
N LEU A 534 -20.09 -1.04 15.90
CA LEU A 534 -21.30 -0.48 16.52
C LEU A 534 -20.96 0.05 17.91
N LEU A 535 -21.21 1.34 18.12
CA LEU A 535 -20.93 2.06 19.37
C LEU A 535 -22.24 2.54 20.01
N ASP A 536 -22.28 2.58 21.34
CA ASP A 536 -23.38 3.21 22.08
C ASP A 536 -23.24 4.75 22.16
N GLY A 537 -24.21 5.41 22.80
CA GLY A 537 -24.19 6.87 22.97
C GLY A 537 -23.08 7.43 23.87
N ASN A 538 -22.31 6.57 24.55
CA ASN A 538 -21.07 6.93 25.26
C ASN A 538 -19.82 6.52 24.47
N VAL A 539 -19.97 6.16 23.19
CA VAL A 539 -18.90 5.69 22.30
C VAL A 539 -18.28 4.35 22.78
N ALA A 540 -18.98 3.62 23.66
CA ALA A 540 -18.53 2.29 24.06
C ALA A 540 -18.86 1.28 22.95
N ARG A 541 -17.87 0.49 22.54
CA ARG A 541 -18.02 -0.50 21.47
C ARG A 541 -18.85 -1.70 21.91
N LEU A 542 -19.94 -1.94 21.21
CA LEU A 542 -20.86 -3.06 21.41
C LEU A 542 -20.50 -4.24 20.50
N ALA A 543 -20.09 -3.94 19.26
CA ALA A 543 -19.64 -4.92 18.27
C ALA A 543 -18.57 -4.32 17.34
N ALA A 544 -17.76 -5.20 16.75
CA ALA A 544 -16.78 -4.90 15.70
C ALA A 544 -16.72 -6.12 14.77
N VAL A 545 -16.70 -5.89 13.46
CA VAL A 545 -16.62 -6.93 12.44
C VAL A 545 -15.63 -6.53 11.35
N ASP A 546 -14.77 -7.49 11.03
CA ASP A 546 -13.70 -7.51 10.02
C ASP A 546 -13.45 -9.01 9.78
N GLU A 547 -14.47 -9.70 9.27
CA GLU A 547 -14.47 -11.17 9.16
C GLU A 547 -14.05 -11.64 7.76
N PHE A 548 -14.20 -10.77 6.76
CA PHE A 548 -13.94 -11.07 5.36
C PHE A 548 -12.77 -10.26 4.82
N ALA A 549 -12.30 -10.63 3.63
CA ALA A 549 -11.18 -9.96 2.99
C ALA A 549 -11.64 -8.83 2.05
N ALA A 550 -10.71 -7.99 1.63
CA ALA A 550 -10.94 -6.90 0.68
C ALA A 550 -11.90 -7.26 -0.47
N GLY A 551 -12.91 -6.39 -0.67
CA GLY A 551 -13.96 -6.52 -1.67
C GLY A 551 -15.19 -7.32 -1.22
N GLU A 552 -15.18 -7.88 0.00
CA GLU A 552 -16.33 -8.58 0.58
C GLU A 552 -17.10 -7.70 1.59
N PRO A 553 -18.41 -7.94 1.77
CA PRO A 553 -19.26 -7.15 2.66
C PRO A 553 -19.14 -7.58 4.13
N GLU A 554 -19.21 -6.61 5.03
CA GLU A 554 -19.27 -6.82 6.47
C GLU A 554 -20.70 -6.66 7.01
N THR A 555 -21.03 -7.39 8.08
CA THR A 555 -22.38 -7.34 8.68
C THR A 555 -22.35 -7.31 10.20
N ILE A 556 -22.98 -6.30 10.80
CA ILE A 556 -23.24 -6.24 12.25
C ILE A 556 -24.66 -6.69 12.53
N GLU A 557 -24.80 -7.62 13.47
CA GLU A 557 -26.10 -8.10 13.96
C GLU A 557 -26.18 -8.06 15.50
N VAL A 558 -26.97 -7.13 16.07
CA VAL A 558 -27.04 -6.90 17.53
C VAL A 558 -28.43 -6.47 17.99
N THR A 559 -28.99 -7.11 19.01
CA THR A 559 -30.16 -6.60 19.74
C THR A 559 -29.74 -5.60 20.83
N LEU A 560 -30.31 -4.40 20.80
CA LEU A 560 -29.93 -3.30 21.67
C LEU A 560 -30.57 -3.40 23.06
N ALA A 561 -29.79 -3.06 24.11
CA ALA A 561 -30.25 -3.15 25.50
C ALA A 561 -30.87 -1.86 26.06
N ALA A 562 -30.70 -0.72 25.39
CA ALA A 562 -31.10 0.60 25.89
C ALA A 562 -31.67 1.47 24.77
N ASP A 563 -32.44 2.50 25.15
CA ASP A 563 -32.84 3.56 24.22
C ASP A 563 -31.68 4.53 24.03
N GLY A 564 -31.52 5.06 22.81
CA GLY A 564 -30.56 6.13 22.56
C GLY A 564 -30.11 6.26 21.11
N GLN A 565 -29.14 7.15 20.93
CA GLN A 565 -28.38 7.26 19.69
C GLN A 565 -27.22 6.27 19.73
N TYR A 566 -27.04 5.55 18.63
CA TYR A 566 -25.95 4.62 18.38
C TYR A 566 -25.15 5.12 17.17
N ILE A 567 -23.92 4.65 17.05
CA ILE A 567 -23.02 5.03 15.95
C ILE A 567 -22.58 3.76 15.24
N LEU A 568 -22.85 3.67 13.94
CA LEU A 568 -22.22 2.70 13.06
C LEU A 568 -20.98 3.36 12.45
N LEU A 569 -19.81 2.83 12.79
CA LEU A 569 -18.55 3.30 12.27
C LEU A 569 -18.10 2.42 11.11
N VAL A 570 -17.74 3.03 9.98
CA VAL A 570 -17.22 2.32 8.81
C VAL A 570 -15.85 2.87 8.47
N ARG A 571 -14.84 2.01 8.35
CA ARG A 571 -13.51 2.36 7.86
C ARG A 571 -12.94 1.26 7.00
N ASP A 572 -11.79 1.53 6.40
CA ASP A 572 -10.93 0.50 5.82
C ASP A 572 -9.88 0.05 6.83
N PHE A 573 -9.65 -1.26 6.92
CA PHE A 573 -8.66 -1.87 7.81
C PHE A 573 -7.22 -1.43 7.49
N ASN A 574 -6.92 -1.22 6.21
CA ASN A 574 -5.60 -0.79 5.73
C ASN A 574 -5.56 0.73 5.42
N GLY A 575 -6.65 1.45 5.69
CA GLY A 575 -6.79 2.88 5.40
C GLY A 575 -6.96 3.21 3.92
N GLU A 576 -7.31 2.27 3.05
CA GLU A 576 -7.51 2.51 1.62
C GLU A 576 -8.72 3.41 1.34
N PRO A 577 -8.63 4.35 0.39
CA PRO A 577 -9.78 5.12 -0.06
C PRO A 577 -10.70 4.29 -0.97
N GLY A 578 -12.00 4.59 -0.96
CA GLY A 578 -12.93 3.93 -1.87
C GLY A 578 -14.41 4.16 -1.59
N GLU A 579 -15.25 3.77 -2.53
CA GLU A 579 -16.71 3.82 -2.37
C GLU A 579 -17.24 2.57 -1.65
N TYR A 580 -18.21 2.77 -0.76
CA TYR A 580 -18.98 1.70 -0.13
C TYR A 580 -20.48 2.06 -0.07
N GLU A 581 -21.31 1.06 0.17
CA GLU A 581 -22.74 1.17 0.43
C GLU A 581 -23.04 0.62 1.83
N ILE A 582 -23.74 1.38 2.68
CA ILE A 582 -24.25 0.92 3.97
C ILE A 582 -25.76 0.79 3.91
N ALA A 583 -26.26 -0.35 4.35
CA ALA A 583 -27.68 -0.65 4.49
C ALA A 583 -28.00 -0.95 5.95
N LEU A 584 -28.95 -0.22 6.53
CA LEU A 584 -29.52 -0.56 7.84
C LEU A 584 -30.82 -1.32 7.62
N GLY A 585 -30.84 -2.60 7.96
CA GLY A 585 -31.98 -3.51 7.83
C GLY A 585 -33.24 -2.97 8.51
N ALA A 586 -34.41 -3.22 7.95
CA ALA A 586 -35.65 -2.56 8.33
C ALA A 586 -36.42 -3.25 9.48
N ALA A 587 -35.73 -3.59 10.58
CA ALA A 587 -36.32 -4.29 11.71
C ALA A 587 -36.19 -3.53 13.04
N PRO A 588 -37.00 -2.49 13.29
CA PRO A 588 -37.21 -2.01 14.65
C PRO A 588 -38.02 -3.07 15.40
N ALA A 589 -37.33 -4.00 16.08
CA ALA A 589 -37.96 -5.09 16.81
C ALA A 589 -38.83 -4.61 18.02
N ALA A 590 -38.92 -3.30 18.30
CA ALA A 590 -39.77 -2.78 19.37
C ALA A 590 -41.29 -2.74 19.10
N THR A 591 -41.78 -2.68 17.85
CA THR A 591 -43.26 -2.67 17.58
C THR A 591 -43.66 -3.50 16.37
N PRO A 592 -43.55 -4.84 16.45
CA PRO A 592 -44.12 -5.72 15.44
C PRO A 592 -45.64 -5.50 15.31
N GLU A 593 -46.15 -5.58 14.08
CA GLU A 593 -47.59 -5.52 13.82
C GLU A 593 -48.27 -6.66 14.59
N ASN A 594 -49.27 -6.34 15.40
CA ASN A 594 -50.00 -7.36 16.14
C ASN A 594 -50.83 -8.23 15.17
N ALA A 595 -50.38 -9.46 14.95
CA ALA A 595 -51.02 -10.42 14.08
C ALA A 595 -52.15 -11.20 14.77
N GLY A 596 -52.14 -11.24 16.11
CA GLY A 596 -53.22 -11.79 16.92
C GLY A 596 -52.75 -12.56 18.15
N THR A 597 -53.60 -13.48 18.61
CA THR A 597 -53.33 -14.37 19.74
C THR A 597 -53.43 -15.82 19.29
N LEU A 598 -52.51 -16.65 19.76
CA LEU A 598 -52.46 -18.09 19.55
C LEU A 598 -52.73 -18.86 20.84
N SER A 599 -53.28 -20.05 20.69
CA SER A 599 -53.38 -21.09 21.70
C SER A 599 -52.49 -22.28 21.34
N TYR A 600 -52.12 -23.09 22.33
CA TYR A 600 -51.42 -24.34 22.07
C TYR A 600 -52.26 -25.26 21.16
N GLY A 601 -51.64 -25.77 20.11
CA GLY A 601 -52.27 -26.58 19.07
C GLY A 601 -52.64 -25.81 17.80
N ASP A 602 -52.52 -24.49 17.81
CA ASP A 602 -52.87 -23.66 16.65
C ASP A 602 -51.81 -23.76 15.55
N SER A 603 -52.29 -23.76 14.31
CA SER A 603 -51.47 -23.56 13.11
C SER A 603 -52.14 -22.54 12.21
N ILE A 604 -51.40 -21.51 11.84
CA ILE A 604 -51.88 -20.36 11.07
C ILE A 604 -51.01 -20.14 9.84
N ILE A 605 -51.56 -19.40 8.87
CA ILE A 605 -50.84 -18.91 7.70
C ILE A 605 -50.96 -17.39 7.72
N GLY A 606 -49.83 -16.70 7.55
CA GLY A 606 -49.75 -15.25 7.55
C GLY A 606 -48.80 -14.73 6.47
N ALA A 607 -48.66 -13.41 6.44
CA ALA A 607 -47.70 -12.72 5.60
C ALA A 607 -47.05 -11.57 6.38
N ILE A 608 -45.81 -11.29 6.04
CA ILE A 608 -44.98 -10.19 6.51
C ILE A 608 -44.86 -9.23 5.33
N ARG A 609 -45.13 -7.95 5.57
CA ARG A 609 -44.92 -6.93 4.54
C ARG A 609 -43.44 -6.59 4.47
N PRO A 610 -42.94 -6.08 3.33
CA PRO A 610 -41.57 -5.59 3.27
C PRO A 610 -41.30 -4.61 4.40
N ALA A 611 -40.12 -4.69 4.99
CA ALA A 611 -39.65 -3.82 6.06
C ALA A 611 -40.56 -3.79 7.31
N THR A 612 -41.22 -4.91 7.64
CA THR A 612 -42.03 -5.05 8.85
C THR A 612 -41.73 -6.34 9.60
N ALA A 613 -42.15 -6.39 10.86
CA ALA A 613 -42.23 -7.62 11.64
C ALA A 613 -43.68 -7.83 12.12
N VAL A 614 -44.07 -9.08 12.35
CA VAL A 614 -45.39 -9.44 12.85
C VAL A 614 -45.25 -10.20 14.17
N ALA A 615 -46.14 -9.94 15.13
CA ALA A 615 -46.11 -10.59 16.43
C ALA A 615 -47.41 -11.34 16.71
N TRP A 616 -47.25 -12.59 17.12
CA TRP A 616 -48.31 -13.41 17.69
C TRP A 616 -48.15 -13.49 19.20
N THR A 617 -49.22 -13.25 19.95
CA THR A 617 -49.22 -13.36 21.41
C THR A 617 -49.74 -14.72 21.86
N PHE A 618 -49.21 -15.28 22.94
CA PHE A 618 -49.81 -16.46 23.58
C PHE A 618 -49.60 -16.39 25.10
N ASN A 619 -50.47 -17.04 25.87
CA ASN A 619 -50.34 -17.10 27.32
C ASN A 619 -49.70 -18.42 27.74
N ALA A 620 -48.64 -18.36 28.54
CA ALA A 620 -47.93 -19.54 29.02
C ALA A 620 -47.75 -19.49 30.55
N GLN A 621 -47.62 -20.67 31.16
CA GLN A 621 -47.24 -20.82 32.56
C GLN A 621 -45.74 -21.15 32.68
N ALA A 622 -45.12 -20.76 33.78
CA ALA A 622 -43.74 -21.16 34.08
C ALA A 622 -43.64 -22.70 34.12
N GLY A 623 -42.67 -23.26 33.41
CA GLY A 623 -42.47 -24.69 33.25
C GLY A 623 -43.24 -25.33 32.09
N ASP A 624 -44.07 -24.58 31.35
CA ASP A 624 -44.60 -25.08 30.07
C ASP A 624 -43.45 -25.37 29.11
N VAL A 625 -43.53 -26.47 28.36
CA VAL A 625 -42.59 -26.77 27.28
C VAL A 625 -43.31 -26.51 25.96
N ILE A 626 -42.68 -25.79 25.04
CA ILE A 626 -43.26 -25.43 23.75
C ILE A 626 -42.40 -25.91 22.59
N ASP A 627 -43.08 -26.26 21.50
CA ASP A 627 -42.49 -26.48 20.18
C ASP A 627 -43.09 -25.46 19.20
N LEU A 628 -42.24 -24.74 18.47
CA LEU A 628 -42.62 -23.83 17.40
C LEU A 628 -42.07 -24.35 16.07
N ASP A 629 -42.88 -24.22 15.03
CA ASP A 629 -42.51 -24.56 13.66
C ASP A 629 -42.97 -23.42 12.74
N VAL A 630 -42.03 -22.81 12.02
CA VAL A 630 -42.27 -21.69 11.13
C VAL A 630 -41.72 -22.05 9.76
N GLN A 631 -42.61 -22.11 8.78
CA GLN A 631 -42.27 -22.50 7.42
C GLN A 631 -42.54 -21.35 6.46
N ALA A 632 -41.56 -20.98 5.65
CA ALA A 632 -41.76 -20.06 4.53
C ALA A 632 -42.73 -20.67 3.50
N THR A 633 -43.64 -19.86 2.96
CA THR A 633 -44.57 -20.32 1.90
C THR A 633 -44.00 -20.19 0.49
N ASP A 634 -42.87 -19.51 0.37
CA ASP A 634 -42.11 -19.29 -0.85
C ASP A 634 -40.64 -19.61 -0.59
N SER A 635 -39.95 -20.13 -1.61
CA SER A 635 -38.58 -20.63 -1.50
C SER A 635 -37.51 -19.53 -1.51
N GLY A 636 -37.92 -18.26 -1.47
CA GLY A 636 -37.03 -17.11 -1.49
C GLY A 636 -37.00 -16.33 -0.17
N SER A 637 -37.99 -16.54 0.69
CA SER A 637 -38.05 -15.90 2.02
C SER A 637 -37.13 -16.59 2.99
N ASP A 638 -36.41 -15.78 3.76
CA ASP A 638 -35.61 -16.23 4.89
C ASP A 638 -36.24 -15.68 6.18
N LEU A 639 -36.78 -16.57 7.01
CA LEU A 639 -37.62 -16.18 8.14
C LEU A 639 -36.84 -16.23 9.43
N VAL A 640 -36.85 -15.15 10.21
CA VAL A 640 -36.26 -15.15 11.55
C VAL A 640 -37.36 -15.22 12.62
N VAL A 641 -37.16 -16.07 13.62
CA VAL A 641 -38.10 -16.29 14.73
C VAL A 641 -37.52 -15.82 16.05
N GLN A 642 -38.13 -14.80 16.65
CA GLN A 642 -37.82 -14.36 18.01
C GLN A 642 -38.94 -14.74 18.98
N LEU A 643 -38.57 -15.26 20.14
CA LEU A 643 -39.46 -15.53 21.26
C LEU A 643 -39.19 -14.54 22.39
N GLN A 644 -40.15 -13.65 22.67
CA GLN A 644 -40.03 -12.62 23.70
C GLN A 644 -40.89 -12.94 24.92
N GLY A 645 -40.31 -12.71 26.10
CA GLY A 645 -40.94 -12.88 27.40
C GLY A 645 -41.97 -11.80 27.74
N PRO A 646 -42.70 -11.95 28.87
CA PRO A 646 -43.71 -10.98 29.31
C PRO A 646 -43.13 -9.61 29.71
N ASP A 647 -41.83 -9.55 29.97
CA ASP A 647 -41.03 -8.35 30.20
C ASP A 647 -40.62 -7.64 28.89
N GLY A 648 -40.91 -8.25 27.73
CA GLY A 648 -40.53 -7.75 26.42
C GLY A 648 -39.12 -8.10 25.98
N VAL A 649 -38.37 -8.88 26.78
CA VAL A 649 -37.00 -9.29 26.46
C VAL A 649 -37.03 -10.53 25.57
N THR A 650 -36.21 -10.56 24.52
CA THR A 650 -35.99 -11.76 23.70
C THR A 650 -35.34 -12.86 24.53
N ALA A 651 -36.05 -13.96 24.71
CA ALA A 651 -35.58 -15.13 25.43
C ALA A 651 -34.86 -16.14 24.51
N LEU A 652 -35.21 -16.15 23.23
CA LEU A 652 -34.58 -16.98 22.21
C LEU A 652 -34.81 -16.36 20.83
N GLU A 653 -33.82 -16.48 19.96
CA GLU A 653 -33.90 -16.17 18.53
C GLU A 653 -33.36 -17.36 17.74
N VAL A 654 -34.01 -17.65 16.61
CA VAL A 654 -33.65 -18.77 15.73
C VAL A 654 -33.65 -18.27 14.29
N ASP A 655 -32.51 -18.51 13.64
CA ASP A 655 -32.17 -18.22 12.24
C ASP A 655 -31.13 -19.26 11.79
N GLU A 656 -31.51 -20.55 11.85
CA GLU A 656 -30.54 -21.66 11.71
C GLU A 656 -30.41 -22.17 10.27
N HIS A 657 -31.33 -21.81 9.36
CA HIS A 657 -31.37 -22.34 7.99
C HIS A 657 -31.46 -21.22 6.94
N SER A 658 -31.11 -21.54 5.69
CA SER A 658 -31.14 -20.57 4.59
C SER A 658 -32.54 -20.40 3.99
N ALA A 659 -32.74 -19.34 3.20
CA ALA A 659 -33.97 -19.05 2.47
C ALA A 659 -34.73 -20.28 1.93
N GLY A 660 -36.00 -20.40 2.35
CA GLY A 660 -36.91 -21.48 1.96
C GLY A 660 -36.96 -22.71 2.88
N ASP A 661 -36.09 -22.80 3.89
CA ASP A 661 -36.12 -23.84 4.92
C ASP A 661 -37.03 -23.47 6.12
N ASP A 662 -37.28 -24.43 7.02
CA ASP A 662 -38.17 -24.26 8.18
C ASP A 662 -37.39 -23.83 9.43
N GLU A 663 -37.82 -22.78 10.11
CA GLU A 663 -37.31 -22.41 11.43
C GLU A 663 -38.07 -23.09 12.56
N ARG A 664 -37.34 -23.66 13.52
CA ARG A 664 -37.92 -24.54 14.55
C ARG A 664 -37.34 -24.28 15.93
N ILE A 665 -38.23 -24.09 16.90
CA ILE A 665 -37.89 -24.15 18.32
C ILE A 665 -38.45 -25.46 18.86
N ARG A 666 -37.61 -26.30 19.48
CA ARG A 666 -38.04 -27.57 20.06
C ARG A 666 -37.74 -27.61 21.56
N GLY A 667 -38.74 -27.97 22.35
CA GLY A 667 -38.58 -28.24 23.78
C GLY A 667 -38.24 -27.01 24.64
N PHE A 668 -38.61 -25.80 24.23
CA PHE A 668 -38.30 -24.59 25.01
C PHE A 668 -39.14 -24.54 26.28
N ALA A 669 -38.48 -24.52 27.44
CA ALA A 669 -39.13 -24.44 28.74
C ALA A 669 -39.37 -22.98 29.15
N ILE A 670 -40.63 -22.60 29.32
CA ILE A 670 -41.07 -21.25 29.66
C ILE A 670 -40.58 -20.87 31.07
N PRO A 671 -39.69 -19.86 31.21
CA PRO A 671 -39.11 -19.50 32.50
C PRO A 671 -40.09 -18.73 33.41
N ALA A 672 -41.05 -18.00 32.84
CA ALA A 672 -41.97 -17.14 33.59
C ALA A 672 -43.40 -17.21 33.02
N ALA A 673 -44.39 -17.23 33.92
CA ALA A 673 -45.80 -17.17 33.52
C ALA A 673 -46.15 -15.77 33.03
N GLY A 674 -46.97 -15.68 31.97
CA GLY A 674 -47.42 -14.40 31.42
C GLY A 674 -47.79 -14.48 29.95
N GLN A 675 -47.93 -13.31 29.32
CA GLN A 675 -48.13 -13.19 27.88
C GLN A 675 -46.78 -13.15 27.18
N TRP A 676 -46.52 -14.14 26.33
CA TRP A 676 -45.33 -14.26 25.49
C TRP A 676 -45.63 -13.80 24.07
N ARG A 677 -44.60 -13.43 23.31
CA ARG A 677 -44.70 -13.03 21.90
C ARG A 677 -43.78 -13.86 21.03
N ILE A 678 -44.29 -14.31 19.89
CA ILE A 678 -43.53 -14.87 18.78
C ILE A 678 -43.46 -13.77 17.74
N VAL A 679 -42.27 -13.21 17.52
CA VAL A 679 -42.02 -12.16 16.53
C VAL A 679 -41.38 -12.82 15.31
N LEU A 680 -41.99 -12.59 14.15
CA LEU A 680 -41.52 -13.08 12.87
C LEU A 680 -41.11 -11.89 11.99
N ARG A 681 -39.95 -11.99 11.36
CA ARG A 681 -39.47 -11.06 10.34
C ARG A 681 -38.88 -11.83 9.17
N GLU A 682 -38.71 -11.14 8.05
CA GLU A 682 -37.90 -11.62 6.93
C GLU A 682 -36.47 -11.05 7.10
N TYR A 683 -35.44 -11.85 6.83
CA TYR A 683 -34.04 -11.53 7.10
C TYR A 683 -33.54 -10.31 6.30
N PHE A 684 -33.86 -10.25 5.02
CA PHE A 684 -33.49 -9.16 4.11
C PHE A 684 -34.51 -8.01 4.09
N GLY A 685 -35.62 -8.14 4.83
CA GLY A 685 -36.69 -7.15 4.88
C GLY A 685 -37.64 -7.20 3.68
N ASP A 686 -37.67 -8.31 2.93
CA ASP A 686 -38.61 -8.52 1.84
C ASP A 686 -40.01 -8.90 2.33
N ALA A 687 -40.97 -8.99 1.40
CA ALA A 687 -42.26 -9.58 1.70
C ALA A 687 -42.13 -11.10 1.83
N ALA A 688 -42.65 -11.67 2.91
CA ALA A 688 -42.64 -13.11 3.12
C ALA A 688 -44.02 -13.66 3.47
N GLY A 689 -44.38 -14.83 2.93
CA GLY A 689 -45.50 -15.60 3.46
C GLY A 689 -45.01 -16.71 4.39
N TYR A 690 -45.75 -17.01 5.46
CA TYR A 690 -45.33 -18.03 6.44
C TYR A 690 -46.49 -18.89 6.94
N ARG A 691 -46.16 -20.11 7.38
CA ARG A 691 -47.02 -20.97 8.19
C ARG A 691 -46.37 -21.13 9.56
N LEU A 692 -47.07 -20.74 10.62
CA LEU A 692 -46.62 -20.86 12.01
C LEU A 692 -47.47 -21.89 12.75
N SER A 693 -46.84 -22.81 13.48
CA SER A 693 -47.48 -23.79 14.36
C SER A 693 -46.91 -23.67 15.77
N LEU A 694 -47.79 -23.53 16.77
CA LEU A 694 -47.43 -23.51 18.19
C LEU A 694 -48.01 -24.75 18.89
N MET A 695 -47.15 -25.61 19.40
CA MET A 695 -47.52 -26.82 20.13
C MET A 695 -47.02 -26.78 21.56
N ARG A 696 -47.76 -27.40 22.48
CA ARG A 696 -47.26 -27.70 23.81
C ARG A 696 -46.47 -29.01 23.74
N GLY A 697 -45.18 -28.94 24.00
CA GLY A 697 -44.30 -30.10 24.15
C GLY A 697 -44.75 -30.99 25.32
N ARG A 698 -44.30 -32.25 25.31
CA ARG A 698 -44.62 -33.23 26.36
C ARG A 698 -43.67 -33.18 27.53
#